data_AF-A0A357TFN8-F1
#
_entry.id   AF-A0A357TFN8-F1
#
_cell.length_a   1.000
_cell.length_b   1.000
_cell.length_c   1.000
_cell.angle_alpha   90.00
_cell.angle_beta   90.00
_cell.angle_gamma   90.00
#
_symmetry.space_group_name_H-M   'P 1'
#
loop_
_entity.id
_entity.type
_entity.pdbx_description
1 polymer ?
#
loop_
_entity_poly.entity_id
_entity_poly.type
_entity_poly.pdbx_seq_one_letter_code
_entity_poly.pdbx_strand_id
1 'polypeptide(L)'
;MKQSLKRNPGRTLGFGRYLAPTFLAATASLSAVEFENDTIEGSLDTTLSFGASFRTTGASLDNIGIANGGNRYSVNGDDANLNYDTGLFSNVAKGTHDLELGFKNLPDLGLFLRGTYFIDFENIRGDSPLSDSAKREVGRDIELLDAYLSYDLPISAPVNIRLGNQVINWGESTFIQNGINVINPIDLTKYRVPGSELREALRPVPLLSASVQMTDNLTLEGFYQFKQEEMEIDPSGSYFSLKDTVGPGATHAMIGFGSFGQPNWESMVDNPLYGLLEGVPAKLPTISNPGFNPALPPSAANAPFLPSNAAGIPKASSRRASDDGQFGFALRYFAEELNETEFGFYFINYHSRLPYFGATTGRNILAELQPAISQVKAGLGQVDSLMAEVNGGLAQVGGGLTEVEADLAQLNGAITQLEAADPSSDQLAELRAQHAAALGQQQGLLANQAELNGSKAQLDAQQSQLTGQLASLQSSLPQLYAGTARYFFEYPEDIQLYGISFNTELGATGISVQGELSYRNDMPLQIDDVELLIAGLTPANPTLSDIGIIPVVDTNGDSVPDMGNPAWKGVSMTQLGYQDFNSYVKGHERFDVWQPQFAATKLFGPTAGASQWVLVGEAAATIVPQLPSKNKLRFDAPGTSLSGNPLAPTILSGAGHSRDRYESADAFADDFSWGYRLAARFDYTNVFGGVNLSPAIAFAHDVDGITPGPIGNFLEDRKSVTVGVTATYQNSWQGSIKYTEYFGNKAYNLMADRDFLSAMIQYSF
;
A
#
# COMPACT_ATOMS: atom_id res chain seq x y z
N MET A 1 -16.45 18.53 -21.99
CA MET A 1 -17.75 18.91 -21.40
C MET A 1 -18.82 17.91 -21.88
N LYS A 2 -19.35 17.09 -20.97
CA LYS A 2 -20.54 16.21 -21.10
C LYS A 2 -20.67 15.28 -22.34
N GLN A 3 -19.73 14.34 -22.57
CA GLN A 3 -20.01 13.09 -23.31
C GLN A 3 -18.77 12.17 -23.33
N SER A 4 -18.65 11.24 -22.37
CA SER A 4 -18.03 9.89 -22.59
C SER A 4 -18.06 8.95 -21.37
N LEU A 5 -18.75 9.28 -20.26
CA LEU A 5 -19.05 8.30 -19.21
C LEU A 5 -20.47 7.76 -19.42
N LYS A 6 -20.64 6.89 -20.40
CA LYS A 6 -21.81 6.01 -20.50
C LYS A 6 -21.35 4.57 -20.29
N ARG A 7 -21.18 4.18 -19.02
CA ARG A 7 -21.37 2.78 -18.60
C ARG A 7 -22.89 2.57 -18.45
N ASN A 8 -23.38 1.50 -19.07
CA ASN A 8 -24.76 1.00 -19.15
C ASN A 8 -25.90 1.81 -18.49
N PRO A 9 -26.92 2.29 -19.25
CA PRO A 9 -28.10 2.96 -18.71
C PRO A 9 -29.14 1.99 -18.13
N GLY A 10 -28.70 0.90 -17.49
CA GLY A 10 -29.55 -0.13 -16.89
C GLY A 10 -29.87 0.07 -15.40
N ARG A 11 -29.30 1.09 -14.73
CA ARG A 11 -29.61 1.41 -13.33
C ARG A 11 -30.76 2.42 -13.27
N THR A 12 -31.95 1.96 -13.58
CA THR A 12 -33.16 2.61 -13.06
C THR A 12 -33.10 2.59 -11.53
N LEU A 13 -33.39 3.72 -10.87
CA LEU A 13 -33.73 3.79 -9.45
C LEU A 13 -34.85 2.77 -9.16
N GLY A 14 -34.46 1.54 -8.82
CA GLY A 14 -35.35 0.50 -8.37
C GLY A 14 -35.45 0.60 -6.86
N PHE A 15 -36.27 1.54 -6.37
CA PHE A 15 -36.74 1.54 -4.97
C PHE A 15 -37.65 0.33 -4.65
N GLY A 16 -37.64 -0.71 -5.48
CA GLY A 16 -38.54 -1.85 -5.42
C GLY A 16 -37.79 -3.14 -5.65
N ARG A 17 -37.89 -4.03 -4.66
CA ARG A 17 -37.45 -5.44 -4.62
C ARG A 17 -35.97 -5.65 -4.28
N TYR A 18 -35.61 -5.50 -3.00
CA TYR A 18 -34.80 -6.46 -2.22
C TYR A 18 -34.87 -6.06 -0.73
N LEU A 19 -36.08 -6.15 -0.14
CA LEU A 19 -36.28 -6.19 1.31
C LEU A 19 -37.12 -7.43 1.59
N ALA A 20 -36.43 -8.57 1.71
CA ALA A 20 -36.82 -9.74 2.48
C ALA A 20 -35.85 -10.90 2.18
N PRO A 21 -34.83 -11.13 3.01
CA PRO A 21 -34.74 -12.41 3.66
C PRO A 21 -35.72 -12.38 4.83
N THR A 22 -36.75 -13.20 4.74
CA THR A 22 -37.60 -13.62 5.86
C THR A 22 -36.73 -14.10 7.03
N PHE A 23 -36.35 -13.18 7.92
CA PHE A 23 -36.07 -13.46 9.33
C PHE A 23 -37.41 -13.39 10.06
N LEU A 24 -38.27 -14.39 9.84
CA LEU A 24 -39.41 -14.62 10.71
C LEU A 24 -39.53 -16.11 11.00
N ALA A 25 -39.57 -16.39 12.31
CA ALA A 25 -39.95 -17.65 12.95
C ALA A 25 -38.87 -18.74 13.06
N ALA A 26 -37.89 -18.48 13.93
CA ALA A 26 -37.68 -19.34 15.08
C ALA A 26 -37.40 -18.45 16.30
N THR A 27 -38.45 -17.84 16.86
CA THR A 27 -38.40 -17.33 18.23
C THR A 27 -38.43 -18.53 19.17
N ALA A 28 -37.33 -19.30 19.21
CA ALA A 28 -36.92 -19.85 20.48
C ALA A 28 -36.59 -18.63 21.34
N SER A 29 -37.15 -18.54 22.53
CA SER A 29 -36.69 -17.63 23.57
C SER A 29 -35.22 -17.98 23.85
N LEU A 30 -34.34 -17.40 23.04
CA LEU A 30 -32.92 -17.32 23.27
C LEU A 30 -32.79 -16.27 24.36
N SER A 31 -32.69 -16.76 25.59
CA SER A 31 -32.25 -16.04 26.79
C SER A 31 -30.79 -16.44 27.05
N ALA A 32 -30.04 -15.63 27.79
CA ALA A 32 -28.71 -15.95 28.29
C ALA A 32 -28.72 -17.38 28.83
N VAL A 33 -27.82 -18.20 28.29
CA VAL A 33 -27.74 -19.60 28.71
C VAL A 33 -26.78 -19.64 29.89
N GLU A 34 -27.32 -19.40 31.08
CA GLU A 34 -26.66 -19.80 32.31
C GLU A 34 -26.80 -21.33 32.44
N PHE A 35 -25.69 -22.00 32.74
CA PHE A 35 -25.68 -23.44 32.97
C PHE A 35 -24.78 -23.79 34.14
N GLU A 36 -25.24 -24.76 34.92
CA GLU A 36 -24.55 -25.22 36.12
C GLU A 36 -24.72 -26.74 36.23
N ASN A 37 -23.65 -27.45 36.54
CA ASN A 37 -23.67 -28.86 36.92
C ASN A 37 -22.68 -29.11 38.08
N ASP A 38 -22.43 -30.37 38.43
CA ASP A 38 -21.54 -30.73 39.56
C ASP A 38 -20.06 -30.37 39.32
N THR A 39 -19.68 -30.01 38.08
CA THR A 39 -18.28 -29.77 37.69
C THR A 39 -18.02 -28.31 37.29
N ILE A 40 -18.93 -27.70 36.53
CA ILE A 40 -18.78 -26.36 35.96
C ILE A 40 -20.02 -25.52 36.22
N GLU A 41 -19.80 -24.21 36.30
CA GLU A 41 -20.82 -23.18 36.20
C GLU A 41 -20.39 -22.16 35.13
N GLY A 42 -21.33 -21.52 34.45
CA GLY A 42 -20.98 -20.58 33.41
C GLY A 42 -22.16 -19.92 32.72
N SER A 43 -21.83 -18.98 31.86
CA SER A 43 -22.77 -18.23 31.04
C SER A 43 -22.31 -18.22 29.59
N LEU A 44 -23.27 -18.20 28.68
CA LEU A 44 -23.05 -17.92 27.25
C LEU A 44 -23.92 -16.73 26.85
N ASP A 45 -23.29 -15.59 26.65
CA ASP A 45 -23.92 -14.39 26.13
C ASP A 45 -23.76 -14.33 24.62
N THR A 46 -24.85 -14.04 23.91
CA THR A 46 -24.82 -13.96 22.45
C THR A 46 -25.40 -12.66 21.96
N THR A 47 -24.68 -12.02 21.03
CA THR A 47 -25.11 -10.82 20.34
C THR A 47 -25.16 -11.08 18.84
N LEU A 48 -26.35 -10.93 18.25
CA LEU A 48 -26.56 -11.03 16.81
C LEU A 48 -26.92 -9.64 16.27
N SER A 49 -26.36 -9.27 15.13
CA SER A 49 -26.66 -7.99 14.48
C SER A 49 -26.77 -8.10 12.97
N PHE A 50 -27.57 -7.19 12.41
CA PHE A 50 -27.67 -6.95 10.99
C PHE A 50 -27.63 -5.44 10.73
N GLY A 51 -26.79 -4.99 9.80
CA GLY A 51 -26.63 -3.58 9.52
C GLY A 51 -26.17 -3.28 8.11
N ALA A 52 -26.39 -2.04 7.68
CA ALA A 52 -26.04 -1.57 6.35
C ALA A 52 -25.52 -0.14 6.39
N SER A 53 -24.55 0.16 5.53
CA SER A 53 -24.00 1.51 5.35
C SER A 53 -24.08 1.97 3.90
N PHE A 54 -24.42 3.25 3.73
CA PHE A 54 -24.68 3.90 2.46
C PHE A 54 -23.78 5.13 2.31
N ARG A 55 -23.00 5.18 1.23
CA ARG A 55 -22.27 6.36 0.78
C ARG A 55 -23.29 7.40 0.31
N THR A 56 -23.21 8.61 0.85
CA THR A 56 -24.18 9.69 0.59
C THR A 56 -23.62 10.80 -0.29
N THR A 57 -22.30 10.93 -0.37
CA THR A 57 -21.59 11.88 -1.23
C THR A 57 -20.92 11.19 -2.41
N GLY A 58 -20.93 11.82 -3.58
CA GLY A 58 -20.17 11.34 -4.73
C GLY A 58 -18.66 11.52 -4.53
N ALA A 59 -17.87 10.66 -5.18
CA ALA A 59 -16.42 10.75 -5.14
C ALA A 59 -15.90 12.11 -5.67
N SER A 60 -14.93 12.69 -4.97
CA SER A 60 -14.25 13.89 -5.40
C SER A 60 -13.23 13.56 -6.47
N LEU A 61 -13.20 14.33 -7.56
CA LEU A 61 -12.16 14.21 -8.58
C LEU A 61 -10.75 14.46 -8.03
N ASP A 62 -10.64 15.21 -6.92
CA ASP A 62 -9.35 15.47 -6.25
C ASP A 62 -8.84 14.25 -5.46
N ASN A 63 -9.66 13.21 -5.28
CA ASN A 63 -9.27 11.92 -4.70
C ASN A 63 -9.24 10.80 -5.77
N ILE A 64 -9.25 11.15 -7.05
CA ILE A 64 -9.13 10.21 -8.18
C ILE A 64 -7.91 10.59 -9.01
N GLY A 65 -7.11 9.60 -9.41
CA GLY A 65 -5.93 9.82 -10.22
C GLY A 65 -6.25 10.32 -11.63
N ILE A 66 -5.35 11.09 -12.24
CA ILE A 66 -5.51 11.68 -13.58
C ILE A 66 -5.87 10.61 -14.63
N ALA A 67 -5.18 9.46 -14.63
CA ALA A 67 -5.43 8.36 -15.54
C ALA A 67 -6.84 7.79 -15.40
N ASN A 68 -7.42 7.86 -14.21
CA ASN A 68 -8.76 7.37 -13.91
C ASN A 68 -9.84 8.46 -14.07
N GLY A 69 -9.47 9.64 -14.61
CA GLY A 69 -10.37 10.74 -14.94
C GLY A 69 -10.54 11.79 -13.85
N GLY A 70 -9.71 11.75 -12.80
CA GLY A 70 -9.67 12.75 -11.74
C GLY A 70 -8.56 13.81 -11.91
N ASN A 71 -8.18 14.44 -10.80
CA ASN A 71 -7.21 15.54 -10.74
C ASN A 71 -5.93 15.19 -9.94
N ARG A 72 -5.90 14.05 -9.24
CA ARG A 72 -4.79 13.70 -8.35
C ARG A 72 -3.60 13.16 -9.12
N TYR A 73 -2.40 13.59 -8.73
CA TYR A 73 -1.12 13.11 -9.27
C TYR A 73 -0.70 11.75 -8.69
N SER A 74 -1.66 10.88 -8.41
CA SER A 74 -1.43 9.53 -7.91
C SER A 74 -2.70 8.69 -8.12
N VAL A 75 -2.51 7.42 -8.46
CA VAL A 75 -3.56 6.38 -8.50
C VAL A 75 -3.41 5.41 -7.32
N ASN A 76 -2.54 5.71 -6.34
CA ASN A 76 -2.24 4.83 -5.20
C ASN A 76 -3.25 4.96 -4.06
N GLY A 77 -4.45 5.48 -4.29
CA GLY A 77 -5.45 5.66 -3.24
C GLY A 77 -6.82 6.00 -3.80
N ASP A 78 -7.09 5.65 -5.06
CA ASP A 78 -8.35 5.97 -5.72
C ASP A 78 -9.27 4.77 -5.87
N ASP A 79 -8.81 3.54 -5.63
CA ASP A 79 -9.65 2.34 -5.79
C ASP A 79 -10.92 2.39 -4.94
N ALA A 80 -10.84 2.87 -3.70
CA ALA A 80 -12.02 3.05 -2.85
C ALA A 80 -13.09 3.95 -3.52
N ASN A 81 -12.65 5.01 -4.22
CA ASN A 81 -13.54 5.91 -4.94
C ASN A 81 -14.03 5.36 -6.28
N LEU A 82 -13.25 4.48 -6.92
CA LEU A 82 -13.63 3.80 -8.16
C LEU A 82 -14.57 2.62 -7.91
N ASN A 83 -14.43 1.94 -6.77
CA ASN A 83 -15.18 0.75 -6.41
C ASN A 83 -16.56 1.07 -5.86
N TYR A 84 -16.72 2.18 -5.13
CA TYR A 84 -17.97 2.53 -4.45
C TYR A 84 -18.51 3.89 -4.91
N ASP A 85 -19.61 3.86 -5.67
CA ASP A 85 -20.42 5.04 -5.95
C ASP A 85 -21.35 5.35 -4.75
N THR A 86 -22.15 6.40 -4.86
CA THR A 86 -23.27 6.67 -3.94
C THR A 86 -24.21 5.45 -3.84
N GLY A 87 -24.65 5.14 -2.63
CA GLY A 87 -25.46 3.97 -2.33
C GLY A 87 -24.79 3.00 -1.37
N LEU A 88 -25.29 1.76 -1.35
CA LEU A 88 -24.85 0.72 -0.41
C LEU A 88 -23.39 0.34 -0.66
N PHE A 89 -22.55 0.35 0.38
CA PHE A 89 -21.17 -0.15 0.33
C PHE A 89 -20.88 -1.26 1.34
N SER A 90 -21.78 -1.49 2.30
CA SER A 90 -21.65 -2.54 3.31
C SER A 90 -23.03 -3.02 3.75
N ASN A 91 -23.20 -4.33 3.87
CA ASN A 91 -24.42 -4.99 4.32
C ASN A 91 -24.09 -6.26 5.10
N VAL A 92 -24.08 -6.16 6.43
CA VAL A 92 -23.44 -7.13 7.32
C VAL A 92 -24.45 -7.88 8.16
N ALA A 93 -24.28 -9.20 8.25
CA ALA A 93 -24.78 -10.02 9.35
C ALA A 93 -23.61 -10.48 10.23
N LYS A 94 -23.72 -10.32 11.55
CA LYS A 94 -22.65 -10.63 12.51
C LYS A 94 -23.19 -11.34 13.75
N GLY A 95 -22.40 -12.25 14.32
CA GLY A 95 -22.63 -12.84 15.63
C GLY A 95 -21.38 -12.80 16.50
N THR A 96 -21.55 -12.45 17.78
CA THR A 96 -20.49 -12.45 18.80
C THR A 96 -20.98 -13.25 20.01
N HIS A 97 -20.10 -14.08 20.56
CA HIS A 97 -20.39 -15.03 21.64
C HIS A 97 -19.34 -14.92 22.72
N ASP A 98 -19.77 -14.69 23.96
CA ASP A 98 -18.92 -14.67 25.15
C ASP A 98 -19.28 -15.87 26.03
N LEU A 99 -18.30 -16.70 26.33
CA LEU A 99 -18.44 -17.87 27.19
C LEU A 99 -17.54 -17.70 28.41
N GLU A 100 -18.15 -17.67 29.58
CA GLU A 100 -17.47 -17.66 30.87
C GLU A 100 -17.71 -18.99 31.58
N LEU A 101 -16.65 -19.58 32.13
CA LEU A 101 -16.67 -20.87 32.81
C LEU A 101 -15.89 -20.81 34.12
N GLY A 102 -16.54 -21.17 35.21
CA GLY A 102 -15.94 -21.46 36.52
C GLY A 102 -15.91 -22.98 36.78
N PHE A 103 -14.88 -23.44 37.50
CA PHE A 103 -14.70 -24.85 37.83
C PHE A 103 -14.95 -25.10 39.32
N LYS A 104 -15.98 -25.86 39.68
CA LYS A 104 -16.37 -26.08 41.09
C LYS A 104 -15.28 -26.76 41.94
N ASN A 105 -14.44 -27.58 41.32
CA ASN A 105 -13.32 -28.26 41.99
C ASN A 105 -12.02 -27.43 42.03
N LEU A 106 -12.00 -26.30 41.31
CA LEU A 106 -10.89 -25.34 41.25
C LEU A 106 -11.52 -23.93 41.27
N PRO A 107 -12.12 -23.51 42.41
CA PRO A 107 -12.98 -22.34 42.47
C PRO A 107 -12.28 -21.03 42.09
N ASP A 108 -10.95 -20.98 42.23
CA ASP A 108 -10.15 -19.81 41.89
C ASP A 108 -9.73 -19.78 40.40
N LEU A 109 -10.10 -20.78 39.60
CA LEU A 109 -9.79 -20.88 38.17
C LEU A 109 -11.03 -20.55 37.32
N GLY A 110 -10.87 -19.60 36.40
CA GLY A 110 -11.85 -19.26 35.37
C GLY A 110 -11.31 -19.43 33.96
N LEU A 111 -12.20 -19.71 33.01
CA LEU A 111 -11.94 -19.70 31.57
C LEU A 111 -12.88 -18.70 30.90
N PHE A 112 -12.32 -17.80 30.10
CA PHE A 112 -13.07 -16.88 29.26
C PHE A 112 -12.75 -17.13 27.79
N LEU A 113 -13.79 -17.21 26.96
CA LEU A 113 -13.69 -17.35 25.51
C LEU A 113 -14.61 -16.33 24.83
N ARG A 114 -14.10 -15.60 23.83
CA ARG A 114 -14.90 -14.72 22.97
C ARG A 114 -14.67 -15.05 21.51
N GLY A 115 -15.75 -15.37 20.79
CA GLY A 115 -15.71 -15.61 19.35
C GLY A 115 -16.61 -14.65 18.60
N THR A 116 -16.19 -14.19 17.43
CA THR A 116 -17.02 -13.39 16.52
C THR A 116 -16.93 -13.90 15.09
N TYR A 117 -18.00 -13.70 14.33
CA TYR A 117 -18.02 -13.93 12.89
C TYR A 117 -18.92 -12.90 12.22
N PHE A 118 -18.60 -12.55 10.98
CA PHE A 118 -19.48 -11.72 10.17
C PHE A 118 -19.42 -12.09 8.69
N ILE A 119 -20.44 -11.66 7.97
CA ILE A 119 -20.52 -11.72 6.52
C ILE A 119 -21.11 -10.41 5.99
N ASP A 120 -20.37 -9.72 5.12
CA ASP A 120 -20.80 -8.55 4.38
C ASP A 120 -21.20 -8.95 2.96
N PHE A 121 -22.50 -9.00 2.71
CA PHE A 121 -23.08 -9.41 1.43
C PHE A 121 -22.72 -8.49 0.26
N GLU A 122 -22.38 -7.23 0.52
CA GLU A 122 -21.99 -6.26 -0.52
C GLU A 122 -20.54 -6.47 -0.94
N ASN A 123 -19.65 -6.70 0.03
CA ASN A 123 -18.21 -6.84 -0.23
C ASN A 123 -17.81 -8.22 -0.77
N ILE A 124 -18.58 -9.28 -0.50
CA ILE A 124 -18.30 -10.64 -1.00
C ILE A 124 -18.97 -10.98 -2.35
N ARG A 125 -19.68 -10.04 -2.99
CA ARG A 125 -20.35 -10.33 -4.27
C ARG A 125 -19.35 -10.88 -5.30
N GLY A 126 -19.82 -11.76 -6.17
CA GLY A 126 -18.96 -12.38 -7.19
C GLY A 126 -18.31 -11.37 -8.15
N ASP A 127 -18.96 -10.23 -8.37
CA ASP A 127 -18.49 -9.09 -9.16
C ASP A 127 -17.80 -8.00 -8.32
N SER A 128 -17.55 -8.23 -7.03
CA SER A 128 -16.81 -7.30 -6.18
C SER A 128 -15.35 -7.16 -6.68
N PRO A 129 -14.86 -5.92 -6.86
CA PRO A 129 -13.52 -5.65 -7.38
C PRO A 129 -12.41 -5.94 -6.36
N LEU A 130 -12.77 -6.23 -5.10
CA LEU A 130 -11.82 -6.55 -4.04
C LEU A 130 -11.10 -7.87 -4.31
N SER A 131 -9.81 -7.90 -3.99
CA SER A 131 -9.00 -9.13 -4.02
C SER A 131 -9.49 -10.14 -2.98
N ASP A 132 -9.12 -11.41 -3.14
CA ASP A 132 -9.49 -12.46 -2.18
C ASP A 132 -8.94 -12.21 -0.77
N SER A 133 -7.79 -11.54 -0.64
CA SER A 133 -7.29 -11.12 0.67
C SER A 133 -8.12 -9.99 1.26
N ALA A 134 -8.49 -8.98 0.46
CA ALA A 134 -9.36 -7.91 0.94
C ALA A 134 -10.75 -8.43 1.34
N LYS A 135 -11.31 -9.38 0.59
CA LYS A 135 -12.60 -10.02 0.90
C LYS A 135 -12.59 -10.81 2.21
N ARG A 136 -11.43 -11.30 2.68
CA ARG A 136 -11.34 -11.94 4.00
C ARG A 136 -11.50 -10.91 5.12
N GLU A 137 -10.91 -9.73 4.98
CA GLU A 137 -10.96 -8.72 6.05
C GLU A 137 -12.27 -7.94 6.13
N VAL A 138 -12.87 -7.56 5.00
CA VAL A 138 -14.11 -6.73 5.00
C VAL A 138 -15.34 -7.44 4.45
N GLY A 139 -15.16 -8.65 3.93
CA GLY A 139 -16.22 -9.44 3.32
C GLY A 139 -16.74 -10.56 4.22
N ARG A 140 -15.86 -11.37 4.81
CA ARG A 140 -16.27 -12.44 5.72
C ARG A 140 -15.08 -12.92 6.54
N ASP A 141 -15.25 -12.87 7.86
CA ASP A 141 -14.25 -13.35 8.82
C ASP A 141 -14.90 -14.14 9.97
N ILE A 142 -14.09 -14.99 10.61
CA ILE A 142 -14.39 -15.68 11.86
C ILE A 142 -13.13 -15.66 12.72
N GLU A 143 -13.23 -15.10 13.92
CA GLU A 143 -12.09 -14.93 14.82
C GLU A 143 -12.45 -15.37 16.24
N LEU A 144 -11.51 -16.07 16.89
CA LEU A 144 -11.49 -16.21 18.34
C LEU A 144 -10.68 -15.04 18.89
N LEU A 145 -11.38 -14.08 19.50
CA LEU A 145 -10.80 -12.87 20.06
C LEU A 145 -10.09 -13.23 21.37
N ASP A 146 -10.82 -13.23 22.48
CA ASP A 146 -10.27 -13.52 23.80
C ASP A 146 -10.31 -15.02 24.07
N ALA A 147 -9.23 -15.54 24.65
CA ALA A 147 -9.16 -16.91 25.11
C ALA A 147 -8.10 -17.01 26.20
N TYR A 148 -8.52 -16.92 27.47
CA TYR A 148 -7.58 -16.92 28.59
C TYR A 148 -8.10 -17.69 29.79
N LEU A 149 -7.16 -18.21 30.57
CA LEU A 149 -7.39 -18.68 31.93
C LEU A 149 -7.10 -17.55 32.90
N SER A 150 -7.97 -17.37 33.90
CA SER A 150 -7.76 -16.49 35.04
C SER A 150 -7.60 -17.33 36.29
N TYR A 151 -6.61 -17.05 37.12
CA TYR A 151 -6.38 -17.76 38.37
C TYR A 151 -6.06 -16.79 39.50
N ASP A 152 -6.88 -16.80 40.54
CA ASP A 152 -6.62 -16.07 41.78
C ASP A 152 -5.74 -16.94 42.69
N LEU A 153 -4.54 -16.44 43.04
CA LEU A 153 -3.64 -17.19 43.90
C LEU A 153 -4.21 -17.26 45.33
N PRO A 154 -4.27 -18.45 45.95
CA PRO A 154 -4.76 -18.62 47.32
C PRO A 154 -3.68 -18.24 48.35
N ILE A 155 -3.19 -16.99 48.27
CA ILE A 155 -2.22 -16.40 49.20
C ILE A 155 -2.84 -15.18 49.89
N SER A 156 -2.22 -14.69 50.96
CA SER A 156 -2.79 -13.61 51.78
C SER A 156 -2.90 -12.25 51.07
N ALA A 157 -2.08 -12.02 50.05
CA ALA A 157 -2.19 -10.86 49.18
C ALA A 157 -3.05 -11.21 47.96
N PRO A 158 -4.06 -10.42 47.59
CA PRO A 158 -4.83 -10.66 46.38
C PRO A 158 -3.92 -10.59 45.16
N VAL A 159 -3.75 -11.74 44.49
CA VAL A 159 -2.97 -11.85 43.25
C VAL A 159 -3.79 -12.57 42.20
N ASN A 160 -4.03 -11.88 41.08
CA ASN A 160 -4.69 -12.45 39.91
C ASN A 160 -3.66 -12.68 38.81
N ILE A 161 -3.69 -13.85 38.18
CA ILE A 161 -2.87 -14.20 37.03
C ILE A 161 -3.79 -14.54 35.85
N ARG A 162 -3.52 -13.97 34.68
CA ARG A 162 -4.19 -14.36 33.43
C ARG A 162 -3.19 -14.83 32.38
N LEU A 163 -3.50 -15.94 31.73
CA LEU A 163 -2.69 -16.53 30.67
C LEU A 163 -3.54 -16.84 29.44
N GLY A 164 -3.15 -16.28 28.29
CA GLY A 164 -3.82 -16.51 27.01
C GLY A 164 -3.99 -15.23 26.20
N ASN A 165 -4.86 -15.28 25.20
CA ASN A 165 -5.22 -14.14 24.37
C ASN A 165 -6.16 -13.22 25.14
N GLN A 166 -5.75 -12.00 25.39
CA GLN A 166 -6.54 -11.07 26.20
C GLN A 166 -6.29 -9.60 25.85
N VAL A 167 -7.25 -8.75 26.24
CA VAL A 167 -7.12 -7.29 26.22
C VAL A 167 -6.73 -6.76 27.60
N ILE A 168 -5.72 -5.90 27.64
CA ILE A 168 -5.29 -5.13 28.81
C ILE A 168 -5.51 -3.64 28.52
N ASN A 169 -6.19 -2.95 29.43
CA ASN A 169 -6.41 -1.51 29.37
C ASN A 169 -5.64 -0.81 30.50
N TRP A 170 -4.62 -0.03 30.15
CA TRP A 170 -3.73 0.65 31.09
C TRP A 170 -3.80 2.19 31.01
N GLY A 171 -4.54 2.77 30.07
CA GLY A 171 -4.70 4.23 29.89
C GLY A 171 -6.13 4.73 30.12
N GLU A 172 -6.25 6.06 30.18
CA GLU A 172 -7.49 6.80 30.45
C GLU A 172 -8.13 7.36 29.17
N SER A 173 -7.41 7.40 28.06
CA SER A 173 -7.93 7.93 26.79
C SER A 173 -9.12 7.12 26.27
N THR A 174 -10.15 7.83 25.78
CA THR A 174 -11.41 7.24 25.29
C THR A 174 -11.55 7.38 23.77
N PHE A 175 -11.12 8.50 23.17
CA PHE A 175 -11.32 8.80 21.76
C PHE A 175 -10.02 8.93 20.96
N ILE A 176 -8.97 9.52 21.55
CA ILE A 176 -7.72 9.82 20.82
C ILE A 176 -6.68 8.75 21.11
N GLN A 177 -6.34 7.99 20.07
CA GLN A 177 -5.43 6.85 20.14
C GLN A 177 -3.96 7.27 20.39
N ASN A 178 -3.12 6.25 20.59
CA ASN A 178 -1.67 6.39 20.78
C ASN A 178 -1.27 7.07 22.11
N GLY A 179 -2.13 6.96 23.13
CA GLY A 179 -1.81 7.22 24.53
C GLY A 179 -1.04 6.07 25.19
N ILE A 180 -1.29 5.77 26.46
CA ILE A 180 -0.71 4.64 27.20
C ILE A 180 -1.25 3.29 26.68
N ASN A 181 -2.46 3.29 26.13
CA ASN A 181 -3.12 2.11 25.56
C ASN A 181 -2.52 1.67 24.21
N VAL A 182 -1.38 0.96 24.27
CA VAL A 182 -0.65 0.45 23.09
C VAL A 182 -0.50 -1.08 23.04
N ILE A 183 -0.80 -1.77 24.15
CA ILE A 183 -0.54 -3.21 24.30
C ILE A 183 -1.31 -3.99 23.22
N ASN A 184 -2.62 -3.73 23.16
CA ASN A 184 -3.53 -4.34 22.20
C ASN A 184 -3.66 -3.47 20.94
N PRO A 185 -3.33 -4.00 19.75
CA PRO A 185 -3.57 -3.30 18.49
C PRO A 185 -5.07 -3.17 18.20
N ILE A 186 -5.40 -2.21 17.35
CA ILE A 186 -6.78 -1.95 16.93
C ILE A 186 -7.00 -2.57 15.55
N ASP A 187 -8.18 -3.16 15.34
CA ASP A 187 -8.70 -3.56 14.05
C ASP A 187 -9.64 -2.47 13.50
N LEU A 188 -9.15 -1.68 12.55
CA LEU A 188 -9.93 -0.61 11.93
C LEU A 188 -11.05 -1.13 11.03
N THR A 189 -10.89 -2.34 10.48
CA THR A 189 -11.89 -2.95 9.61
C THR A 189 -13.12 -3.30 10.43
N LYS A 190 -12.92 -3.92 11.60
CA LYS A 190 -14.01 -4.26 12.54
C LYS A 190 -14.61 -3.03 13.17
N TYR A 191 -13.81 -2.02 13.52
CA TYR A 191 -14.33 -0.76 14.08
C TYR A 191 -15.38 -0.09 13.15
N ARG A 192 -15.25 -0.26 11.84
CA ARG A 192 -16.11 0.39 10.83
C ARG A 192 -17.28 -0.46 10.32
N VAL A 193 -17.38 -1.71 10.77
CA VAL A 193 -18.52 -2.59 10.48
C VAL A 193 -19.80 -2.04 11.12
N PRO A 194 -20.95 -2.01 10.42
CA PRO A 194 -22.23 -1.66 11.04
C PRO A 194 -22.53 -2.54 12.25
N GLY A 195 -22.68 -1.91 13.41
CA GLY A 195 -22.95 -2.63 14.66
C GLY A 195 -21.72 -3.19 15.37
N SER A 196 -20.52 -2.75 14.98
CA SER A 196 -19.28 -3.05 15.70
C SER A 196 -19.33 -2.58 17.16
N GLU A 197 -18.71 -3.36 18.03
CA GLU A 197 -18.51 -3.02 19.43
C GLU A 197 -17.02 -2.77 19.69
N LEU A 198 -16.69 -1.88 20.63
CA LEU A 198 -15.28 -1.53 20.91
C LEU A 198 -14.43 -2.75 21.29
N ARG A 199 -15.03 -3.69 22.03
CA ARG A 199 -14.40 -4.95 22.43
C ARG A 199 -14.05 -5.88 21.27
N GLU A 200 -14.64 -5.69 20.09
CA GLU A 200 -14.30 -6.43 18.87
C GLU A 200 -13.21 -5.73 18.06
N ALA A 201 -13.04 -4.41 18.26
CA ALA A 201 -12.02 -3.63 17.57
C ALA A 201 -10.65 -3.70 18.27
N LEU A 202 -10.58 -4.12 19.54
CA LEU A 202 -9.31 -4.36 20.23
C LEU A 202 -8.88 -5.80 19.98
N ARG A 203 -7.72 -5.99 19.34
CA ARG A 203 -7.18 -7.31 19.04
C ARG A 203 -6.50 -7.91 20.27
N PRO A 204 -6.98 -9.05 20.79
CA PRO A 204 -6.36 -9.69 21.94
C PRO A 204 -4.98 -10.24 21.60
N VAL A 205 -4.04 -10.17 22.55
CA VAL A 205 -2.66 -10.63 22.36
C VAL A 205 -2.36 -11.79 23.30
N PRO A 206 -1.57 -12.80 22.88
CA PRO A 206 -1.16 -13.89 23.77
C PRO A 206 -0.15 -13.36 24.79
N LEU A 207 -0.54 -13.32 26.05
CA LEU A 207 0.33 -12.85 27.13
C LEU A 207 0.08 -13.59 28.45
N LEU A 208 1.05 -13.45 29.35
CA LEU A 208 0.90 -13.69 30.77
C LEU A 208 0.83 -12.32 31.47
N SER A 209 -0.25 -12.06 32.21
CA SER A 209 -0.36 -10.88 33.08
C SER A 209 -0.55 -11.28 34.53
N ALA A 210 0.00 -10.48 35.45
CA ALA A 210 -0.22 -10.61 36.87
C ALA A 210 -0.59 -9.24 37.47
N SER A 211 -1.57 -9.24 38.38
CA SER A 211 -1.93 -8.08 39.19
C SER A 211 -1.82 -8.46 40.66
N VAL A 212 -1.11 -7.64 41.44
CA VAL A 212 -0.81 -7.86 42.86
C VAL A 212 -1.27 -6.64 43.63
N GLN A 213 -2.27 -6.81 44.50
CA GLN A 213 -2.65 -5.78 45.45
C GLN A 213 -1.66 -5.78 46.62
N MET A 214 -0.77 -4.79 46.65
CA MET A 214 0.32 -4.68 47.64
C MET A 214 -0.19 -4.13 48.97
N THR A 215 -1.10 -3.17 48.91
CA THR A 215 -1.85 -2.57 50.03
C THR A 215 -3.28 -2.25 49.57
N ASP A 216 -4.15 -1.79 50.47
CA ASP A 216 -5.53 -1.44 50.14
C ASP A 216 -5.65 -0.35 49.06
N ASN A 217 -4.58 0.43 48.86
CA ASN A 217 -4.52 1.56 47.94
C ASN A 217 -3.36 1.50 46.91
N LEU A 218 -2.63 0.38 46.82
CA LEU A 218 -1.51 0.24 45.91
C LEU A 218 -1.57 -1.11 45.19
N THR A 219 -1.61 -1.06 43.86
CA THR A 219 -1.61 -2.24 42.99
C THR A 219 -0.42 -2.20 42.04
N LEU A 220 0.28 -3.33 41.95
CA LEU A 220 1.34 -3.55 40.96
C LEU A 220 0.84 -4.52 39.90
N GLU A 221 0.98 -4.16 38.64
CA GLU A 221 0.65 -5.00 37.50
C GLU A 221 1.88 -5.23 36.63
N GLY A 222 1.93 -6.37 35.96
CA GLY A 222 2.94 -6.66 34.96
C GLY A 222 2.46 -7.64 33.92
N PHE A 223 3.03 -7.56 32.73
CA PHE A 223 2.80 -8.56 31.67
C PHE A 223 4.08 -8.92 30.91
N TYR A 224 4.05 -10.12 30.33
CA TYR A 224 4.98 -10.54 29.29
C TYR A 224 4.16 -11.07 28.10
N GLN A 225 4.37 -10.50 26.93
CA GLN A 225 3.65 -10.84 25.70
C GLN A 225 4.47 -11.83 24.87
N PHE A 226 3.82 -12.89 24.39
CA PHE A 226 4.46 -14.03 23.71
C PHE A 226 4.45 -13.93 22.18
N LYS A 227 3.72 -12.98 21.62
CA LYS A 227 3.60 -12.81 20.17
C LYS A 227 3.33 -11.35 19.84
N GLN A 228 4.01 -10.81 18.83
CA GLN A 228 3.66 -9.50 18.29
C GLN A 228 2.38 -9.60 17.45
N GLU A 229 1.45 -8.68 17.67
CA GLU A 229 0.26 -8.53 16.84
C GLU A 229 0.25 -7.16 16.18
N GLU A 230 -0.31 -7.10 14.99
CA GLU A 230 -0.30 -5.90 14.16
C GLU A 230 -1.65 -5.19 14.19
N MET A 231 -1.64 -3.89 13.92
CA MET A 231 -2.85 -3.14 13.64
C MET A 231 -3.42 -3.62 12.31
N GLU A 232 -4.70 -3.99 12.30
CA GLU A 232 -5.40 -4.32 11.07
C GLU A 232 -5.95 -3.02 10.46
N ILE A 233 -5.55 -2.75 9.23
CA ILE A 233 -5.87 -1.52 8.50
C ILE A 233 -6.75 -1.84 7.30
N ASP A 234 -7.50 -0.85 6.81
CA ASP A 234 -8.44 -1.08 5.72
C ASP A 234 -7.73 -1.65 4.47
N PRO A 235 -8.22 -2.78 3.92
CA PRO A 235 -7.58 -3.40 2.78
C PRO A 235 -7.72 -2.52 1.53
N SER A 236 -6.75 -2.66 0.62
CA SER A 236 -6.69 -1.91 -0.64
C SER A 236 -8.03 -1.96 -1.38
N GLY A 237 -8.51 -0.78 -1.80
CA GLY A 237 -9.75 -0.63 -2.54
C GLY A 237 -11.06 -0.79 -1.77
N SER A 238 -11.04 -1.10 -0.46
CA SER A 238 -12.25 -1.06 0.39
C SER A 238 -12.69 0.39 0.67
N TYR A 239 -13.95 0.59 1.05
CA TYR A 239 -14.58 1.93 1.12
C TYR A 239 -13.78 2.94 1.95
N PHE A 240 -13.19 2.51 3.07
CA PHE A 240 -12.42 3.40 3.94
C PHE A 240 -10.89 3.34 3.71
N SER A 241 -10.41 2.57 2.74
CA SER A 241 -9.00 2.52 2.37
C SER A 241 -8.50 3.88 1.90
N LEU A 242 -7.39 4.36 2.46
CA LEU A 242 -6.80 5.66 2.11
C LEU A 242 -5.69 5.54 1.06
N LYS A 243 -5.05 4.37 0.96
CA LYS A 243 -3.95 4.08 0.06
C LYS A 243 -4.08 2.63 -0.42
N ASP A 244 -3.89 2.41 -1.71
CA ASP A 244 -3.92 1.10 -2.38
C ASP A 244 -2.58 0.35 -2.24
N THR A 245 -1.59 1.01 -1.66
CA THR A 245 -0.25 0.49 -1.42
C THR A 245 -0.09 -0.17 -0.05
N VAL A 246 -1.08 0.00 0.84
CA VAL A 246 -1.06 -0.46 2.24
C VAL A 246 -2.20 -1.43 2.53
N GLY A 247 -1.98 -2.34 3.47
CA GLY A 247 -2.96 -3.32 3.92
C GLY A 247 -3.08 -4.57 3.03
N PRO A 248 -4.01 -5.47 3.36
CA PRO A 248 -4.28 -6.66 2.57
C PRO A 248 -4.78 -6.30 1.17
N GLY A 249 -4.35 -7.05 0.16
CA GLY A 249 -4.67 -6.78 -1.24
C GLY A 249 -3.71 -5.82 -1.96
N ALA A 250 -2.91 -5.04 -1.23
CA ALA A 250 -1.87 -4.21 -1.83
C ALA A 250 -0.77 -5.07 -2.45
N THR A 251 -0.41 -4.79 -3.71
CA THR A 251 0.57 -5.57 -4.46
C THR A 251 1.69 -4.74 -5.08
N HIS A 252 1.42 -3.47 -5.39
CA HIS A 252 2.33 -2.57 -6.10
C HIS A 252 2.11 -1.13 -5.64
N ALA A 253 3.14 -0.30 -5.76
CA ALA A 253 3.05 1.14 -5.59
C ALA A 253 3.34 1.83 -6.91
N MET A 254 2.39 2.63 -7.40
CA MET A 254 2.50 3.33 -8.67
C MET A 254 3.35 4.60 -8.53
N ILE A 255 4.23 4.81 -9.49
CA ILE A 255 5.20 5.92 -9.54
C ILE A 255 5.03 6.76 -10.83
N GLY A 256 3.90 6.56 -11.51
CA GLY A 256 3.50 7.29 -12.71
C GLY A 256 2.92 8.67 -12.46
N PHE A 257 2.85 9.12 -11.21
CA PHE A 257 2.27 10.40 -10.79
C PHE A 257 0.87 10.67 -11.37
N GLY A 258 0.01 9.65 -11.35
CA GLY A 258 -1.33 9.71 -11.91
C GLY A 258 -1.42 9.57 -13.43
N SER A 259 -0.30 9.49 -14.16
CA SER A 259 -0.28 9.45 -15.63
C SER A 259 -0.62 8.08 -16.22
N PHE A 260 -0.47 7.02 -15.42
CA PHE A 260 -0.80 5.66 -15.78
C PHE A 260 -1.92 5.14 -14.88
N GLY A 261 -2.84 4.38 -15.48
CA GLY A 261 -3.78 3.58 -14.71
C GLY A 261 -3.05 2.42 -14.03
N GLN A 262 -3.73 1.78 -13.08
CA GLN A 262 -3.19 0.59 -12.41
C GLN A 262 -2.90 -0.55 -13.40
N PRO A 263 -1.91 -1.42 -13.11
CA PRO A 263 -1.61 -2.57 -13.95
C PRO A 263 -2.84 -3.46 -14.11
N ASN A 264 -3.16 -3.79 -15.36
CA ASN A 264 -4.19 -4.76 -15.68
C ASN A 264 -3.62 -6.16 -15.45
N TRP A 265 -4.06 -6.82 -14.38
CA TRP A 265 -3.63 -8.17 -14.03
C TRP A 265 -4.19 -9.26 -14.97
N GLU A 266 -5.20 -8.94 -15.79
CA GLU A 266 -5.78 -9.84 -16.78
C GLU A 266 -4.94 -9.91 -18.07
N SER A 267 -4.10 -8.90 -18.32
CA SER A 267 -3.25 -8.82 -19.50
C SER A 267 -1.80 -8.81 -19.07
N MET A 268 -1.07 -9.88 -19.38
CA MET A 268 0.33 -10.07 -19.01
C MET A 268 1.23 -10.13 -20.24
N VAL A 269 2.46 -9.64 -20.12
CA VAL A 269 3.53 -9.79 -21.11
C VAL A 269 4.63 -10.70 -20.56
N ASP A 270 5.31 -11.41 -21.45
CA ASP A 270 6.45 -12.25 -21.05
C ASP A 270 7.59 -11.37 -20.52
N ASN A 271 8.17 -11.78 -19.40
CA ASN A 271 9.34 -11.08 -18.85
C ASN A 271 10.58 -11.50 -19.67
N PRO A 272 11.23 -10.58 -20.39
CA PRO A 272 12.37 -10.94 -21.23
C PRO A 272 13.61 -11.37 -20.43
N LEU A 273 13.61 -11.21 -19.09
CA LEU A 273 14.66 -11.74 -18.21
C LEU A 273 14.38 -13.13 -17.65
N TYR A 274 13.19 -13.67 -17.86
CA TYR A 274 12.85 -14.96 -17.31
C TYR A 274 13.74 -16.04 -17.91
N GLY A 275 14.45 -16.76 -17.03
CA GLY A 275 15.47 -17.75 -17.40
C GLY A 275 16.87 -17.18 -17.62
N LEU A 276 17.04 -15.86 -17.68
CA LEU A 276 18.35 -15.20 -17.72
C LEU A 276 18.85 -14.83 -16.31
N LEU A 277 17.94 -14.40 -15.43
CA LEU A 277 18.27 -14.00 -14.06
C LEU A 277 17.46 -14.79 -13.04
N GLU A 278 18.08 -15.11 -11.91
CA GLU A 278 17.41 -15.80 -10.81
C GLU A 278 16.43 -14.86 -10.10
N GLY A 279 15.26 -15.39 -9.69
CA GLY A 279 14.28 -14.65 -8.88
C GLY A 279 13.39 -13.63 -9.60
N VAL A 280 13.44 -13.53 -10.93
CA VAL A 280 12.52 -12.67 -11.71
C VAL A 280 11.24 -13.42 -12.12
N PRO A 281 10.05 -12.77 -12.09
CA PRO A 281 8.80 -13.42 -12.46
C PRO A 281 8.75 -13.73 -13.97
N ALA A 282 8.09 -14.81 -14.38
CA ALA A 282 7.99 -15.19 -15.79
C ALA A 282 7.18 -14.22 -16.66
N LYS A 283 6.23 -13.53 -16.03
CA LYS A 283 5.31 -12.60 -16.68
C LYS A 283 5.20 -11.33 -15.86
N LEU A 284 5.01 -10.21 -16.55
CA LEU A 284 4.75 -8.91 -15.97
C LEU A 284 3.33 -8.48 -16.35
N PRO A 285 2.57 -7.84 -15.45
CA PRO A 285 1.29 -7.26 -15.80
C PRO A 285 1.47 -6.12 -16.82
N THR A 286 0.51 -5.94 -17.70
CA THR A 286 0.48 -4.79 -18.62
C THR A 286 -0.12 -3.59 -17.93
N ILE A 287 0.30 -2.39 -18.32
CA ILE A 287 -0.41 -1.17 -17.98
C ILE A 287 -1.42 -0.95 -19.10
N SER A 288 -2.68 -1.31 -18.87
CA SER A 288 -3.76 -0.95 -19.78
C SER A 288 -4.85 -0.22 -19.00
N ASN A 289 -5.19 0.97 -19.48
CA ASN A 289 -6.33 1.72 -18.96
C ASN A 289 -7.48 1.63 -19.99
N PRO A 290 -8.48 0.75 -19.77
CA PRO A 290 -9.64 0.65 -20.65
C PRO A 290 -10.54 1.90 -20.62
N GLY A 291 -10.34 2.83 -19.68
CA GLY A 291 -11.00 4.14 -19.57
C GLY A 291 -10.20 5.32 -20.14
N PHE A 292 -9.01 5.08 -20.71
CA PHE A 292 -8.17 6.14 -21.26
C PHE A 292 -8.92 6.90 -22.37
N ASN A 293 -9.16 8.18 -22.14
CA ASN A 293 -9.77 9.07 -23.13
C ASN A 293 -8.66 9.83 -23.87
N PRO A 294 -8.31 9.43 -25.12
CA PRO A 294 -7.27 10.11 -25.90
C PRO A 294 -7.63 11.56 -26.29
N ALA A 295 -8.86 12.01 -26.01
CA ALA A 295 -9.34 13.36 -26.30
C ALA A 295 -9.20 14.35 -25.12
N LEU A 296 -8.78 13.89 -23.93
CA LEU A 296 -8.29 14.81 -22.90
C LEU A 296 -6.91 15.33 -23.33
N PRO A 297 -6.60 16.63 -23.15
CA PRO A 297 -5.28 17.15 -23.50
C PRO A 297 -4.23 16.25 -22.84
N PRO A 298 -3.24 15.76 -23.59
CA PRO A 298 -2.25 14.86 -23.03
C PRO A 298 -1.47 15.61 -21.96
N SER A 299 -1.85 15.45 -20.70
CA SER A 299 -0.90 15.53 -19.59
C SER A 299 -0.01 14.28 -19.54
N ALA A 300 -0.16 13.39 -20.54
CA ALA A 300 0.36 12.03 -20.65
C ALA A 300 1.13 11.76 -21.96
N ALA A 301 1.74 12.78 -22.57
CA ALA A 301 2.72 12.55 -23.64
C ALA A 301 4.09 12.25 -23.01
N ASN A 302 4.29 10.96 -22.71
CA ASN A 302 5.53 10.31 -22.26
C ASN A 302 6.01 10.72 -20.87
N ALA A 303 5.72 9.92 -19.83
CA ALA A 303 6.60 9.84 -18.68
C ALA A 303 7.94 9.24 -19.16
N PRO A 304 9.00 10.02 -19.41
CA PRO A 304 10.27 9.53 -19.93
C PRO A 304 11.11 8.89 -18.83
N PHE A 305 10.65 8.96 -17.58
CA PHE A 305 11.35 8.35 -16.44
C PHE A 305 11.15 6.85 -16.36
N LEU A 306 10.09 6.31 -16.96
CA LEU A 306 9.74 4.91 -16.84
C LEU A 306 9.39 4.40 -18.23
N PRO A 307 10.08 3.36 -18.75
CA PRO A 307 9.61 2.71 -19.96
C PRO A 307 8.17 2.27 -19.75
N SER A 308 7.39 2.19 -20.83
CA SER A 308 5.93 2.03 -20.87
C SER A 308 5.32 0.90 -20.02
N ASN A 309 6.12 0.07 -19.35
CA ASN A 309 5.77 -1.10 -18.54
C ASN A 309 6.28 -1.03 -17.07
N ALA A 310 6.96 0.04 -16.66
CA ALA A 310 7.59 0.20 -15.33
C ALA A 310 6.85 1.20 -14.42
N ALA A 311 5.52 1.29 -14.50
CA ALA A 311 4.76 2.31 -13.77
C ALA A 311 4.61 2.08 -12.26
N GLY A 312 5.19 1.00 -11.71
CA GLY A 312 5.06 0.67 -10.30
C GLY A 312 6.20 -0.18 -9.73
N ILE A 313 6.38 -0.09 -8.42
CA ILE A 313 7.31 -0.89 -7.62
C ILE A 313 6.51 -2.04 -7.00
N PRO A 314 6.86 -3.31 -7.25
CA PRO A 314 6.22 -4.45 -6.61
C PRO A 314 6.42 -4.48 -5.08
N LYS A 315 5.40 -4.94 -4.37
CA LYS A 315 5.46 -5.22 -2.94
C LYS A 315 6.19 -6.55 -2.71
N ALA A 316 7.17 -6.56 -1.81
CA ALA A 316 7.76 -7.77 -1.25
C ALA A 316 7.04 -8.16 0.06
N SER A 317 7.36 -9.34 0.58
CA SER A 317 6.88 -9.77 1.89
C SER A 317 7.30 -8.79 2.99
N SER A 318 6.40 -8.54 3.94
CA SER A 318 6.70 -7.73 5.11
C SER A 318 7.78 -8.37 5.99
N ARG A 319 8.61 -7.55 6.63
CA ARG A 319 9.56 -7.91 7.68
C ARG A 319 8.87 -7.79 9.03
N ARG A 320 8.42 -8.92 9.57
CA ARG A 320 7.77 -8.99 10.88
C ARG A 320 8.76 -8.67 12.01
N ALA A 321 8.24 -8.11 13.10
CA ALA A 321 8.97 -8.01 14.35
C ALA A 321 9.13 -9.39 15.01
N SER A 322 10.08 -9.50 15.94
CA SER A 322 10.22 -10.59 16.89
C SER A 322 8.95 -10.79 17.72
N ASP A 323 8.71 -12.02 18.17
CA ASP A 323 7.65 -12.30 19.14
C ASP A 323 8.09 -12.04 20.59
N ASP A 324 9.40 -11.99 20.83
CA ASP A 324 10.04 -11.82 22.15
C ASP A 324 10.32 -10.35 22.50
N GLY A 325 10.54 -10.06 23.79
CA GLY A 325 11.00 -8.75 24.25
C GLY A 325 9.89 -7.75 24.58
N GLN A 326 8.63 -8.18 24.56
CA GLN A 326 7.47 -7.33 24.83
C GLN A 326 6.96 -7.53 26.25
N PHE A 327 7.06 -6.48 27.08
CA PHE A 327 6.68 -6.55 28.49
C PHE A 327 6.31 -5.17 29.03
N GLY A 328 5.64 -5.13 30.17
CA GLY A 328 5.32 -3.88 30.83
C GLY A 328 5.06 -4.04 32.32
N PHE A 329 5.13 -2.92 33.01
CA PHE A 329 4.83 -2.77 34.43
C PHE A 329 3.94 -1.55 34.64
N ALA A 330 2.96 -1.68 35.52
CA ALA A 330 2.13 -0.57 35.96
C ALA A 330 2.06 -0.52 37.48
N LEU A 331 2.07 0.68 38.04
CA LEU A 331 1.80 0.95 39.44
C LEU A 331 0.57 1.84 39.52
N ARG A 332 -0.47 1.38 40.20
CA ARG A 332 -1.70 2.15 40.45
C ARG A 332 -1.79 2.49 41.93
N TYR A 333 -1.94 3.78 42.23
CA TYR A 333 -2.05 4.30 43.58
C TYR A 333 -3.36 5.07 43.76
N PHE A 334 -4.20 4.62 44.69
CA PHE A 334 -5.46 5.26 45.01
C PHE A 334 -5.29 6.23 46.20
N ALA A 335 -5.39 7.53 45.93
CA ALA A 335 -5.19 8.59 46.91
C ALA A 335 -6.52 9.12 47.45
N GLU A 336 -7.06 8.46 48.48
CA GLU A 336 -8.31 8.88 49.17
C GLU A 336 -8.25 10.36 49.62
N GLU A 337 -7.10 10.78 50.14
CA GLU A 337 -6.83 12.13 50.66
C GLU A 337 -6.85 13.21 49.56
N LEU A 338 -6.66 12.82 48.30
CA LEU A 338 -6.69 13.67 47.13
C LEU A 338 -8.02 13.51 46.40
N ASN A 339 -9.12 13.45 47.14
CA ASN A 339 -10.47 13.39 46.57
C ASN A 339 -10.63 12.16 45.66
N GLU A 340 -10.30 10.99 46.25
CA GLU A 340 -10.44 9.67 45.61
C GLU A 340 -9.74 9.59 44.24
N THR A 341 -8.58 10.24 44.12
CA THR A 341 -7.84 10.28 42.86
C THR A 341 -7.02 9.02 42.68
N GLU A 342 -7.16 8.35 41.54
CA GLU A 342 -6.25 7.29 41.12
C GLU A 342 -5.08 7.89 40.33
N PHE A 343 -3.86 7.47 40.64
CA PHE A 343 -2.65 7.76 39.86
C PHE A 343 -2.07 6.48 39.28
N GLY A 344 -1.69 6.53 38.00
CA GLY A 344 -1.00 5.43 37.32
C GLY A 344 0.42 5.82 36.91
N PHE A 345 1.34 4.87 37.01
CA PHE A 345 2.70 4.96 36.47
C PHE A 345 3.00 3.72 35.63
N TYR A 346 3.53 3.91 34.42
CA TYR A 346 3.63 2.85 33.43
C TYR A 346 5.01 2.81 32.80
N PHE A 347 5.50 1.60 32.55
CA PHE A 347 6.61 1.33 31.65
C PHE A 347 6.23 0.18 30.72
N ILE A 348 6.43 0.33 29.41
CA ILE A 348 6.15 -0.70 28.41
C ILE A 348 7.30 -0.73 27.41
N ASN A 349 7.87 -1.92 27.16
CA ASN A 349 8.68 -2.18 25.96
C ASN A 349 7.82 -2.97 24.98
N TYR A 350 7.62 -2.44 23.77
CA TYR A 350 6.80 -3.08 22.75
C TYR A 350 7.40 -2.89 21.36
N HIS A 351 6.97 -3.72 20.41
CA HIS A 351 7.31 -3.56 19.01
C HIS A 351 6.18 -2.86 18.27
N SER A 352 6.48 -2.17 17.18
CA SER A 352 5.46 -1.39 16.50
C SER A 352 4.29 -2.27 16.07
N ARG A 353 3.07 -1.76 16.31
CA ARG A 353 1.82 -2.35 15.82
C ARG A 353 1.51 -1.86 14.39
N LEU A 354 2.11 -0.74 14.01
CA LEU A 354 1.88 -0.08 12.73
C LEU A 354 2.93 -0.51 11.70
N PRO A 355 2.56 -0.68 10.42
CA PRO A 355 3.51 -0.95 9.36
C PRO A 355 4.29 0.30 8.95
N TYR A 356 5.60 0.16 8.73
CA TYR A 356 6.46 1.21 8.16
C TYR A 356 6.90 0.83 6.75
N PHE A 357 6.80 1.78 5.82
CA PHE A 357 7.30 1.62 4.45
C PHE A 357 8.82 1.59 4.43
N GLY A 358 9.39 0.52 3.86
CA GLY A 358 10.78 0.46 3.44
C GLY A 358 10.88 0.07 1.97
N ALA A 359 12.07 0.23 1.38
CA ALA A 359 12.33 -0.19 0.02
C ALA A 359 13.67 -0.91 -0.14
N THR A 360 13.77 -1.75 -1.17
CA THR A 360 15.02 -2.26 -1.72
C THR A 360 15.13 -1.74 -3.13
N THR A 361 16.26 -1.11 -3.44
CA THR A 361 16.52 -0.58 -4.77
C THR A 361 16.60 -1.67 -5.83
N GLY A 362 16.36 -1.30 -7.09
CA GLY A 362 16.48 -2.24 -8.21
C GLY A 362 17.90 -2.83 -8.32
N ARG A 363 17.98 -4.01 -8.94
CA ARG A 363 19.26 -4.71 -9.16
C ARG A 363 20.06 -4.07 -10.30
N ASN A 364 21.37 -4.28 -10.32
CA ASN A 364 22.23 -3.81 -11.40
C ASN A 364 22.13 -4.73 -12.63
N ILE A 365 20.98 -4.71 -13.29
CA ILE A 365 20.67 -5.59 -14.43
C ILE A 365 21.70 -5.46 -15.55
N LEU A 366 22.22 -4.25 -15.80
CA LEU A 366 23.25 -4.04 -16.82
C LEU A 366 24.54 -4.80 -16.47
N ALA A 367 25.02 -4.72 -15.22
CA ALA A 367 26.20 -5.45 -14.80
C ALA A 367 25.97 -6.97 -14.83
N GLU A 368 24.78 -7.44 -14.45
CA GLU A 368 24.41 -8.86 -14.51
C GLU A 368 24.39 -9.39 -15.95
N LEU A 369 23.96 -8.58 -16.93
CA LEU A 369 23.91 -8.95 -18.35
C LEU A 369 25.22 -8.71 -19.11
N GLN A 370 26.19 -8.01 -18.52
CA GLN A 370 27.45 -7.65 -19.18
C GLN A 370 28.20 -8.85 -19.80
N PRO A 371 28.26 -10.05 -19.17
CA PRO A 371 28.88 -11.23 -19.78
C PRO A 371 28.16 -11.67 -21.07
N ALA A 372 26.82 -11.69 -21.06
CA ALA A 372 26.02 -12.07 -22.23
C ALA A 372 26.17 -11.04 -23.37
N ILE A 373 26.12 -9.75 -23.04
CA ILE A 373 26.35 -8.65 -24.00
C ILE A 373 27.74 -8.79 -24.65
N SER A 374 28.76 -9.11 -23.85
CA SER A 374 30.13 -9.28 -24.34
C SER A 374 30.26 -10.48 -25.29
N GLN A 375 29.55 -11.58 -25.02
CA GLN A 375 29.49 -12.74 -25.92
C GLN A 375 28.82 -12.41 -27.25
N VAL A 376 27.69 -11.70 -27.24
CA VAL A 376 26.99 -11.27 -28.48
C VAL A 376 27.88 -10.34 -29.30
N LYS A 377 28.55 -9.38 -28.66
CA LYS A 377 29.50 -8.47 -29.34
C LYS A 377 30.69 -9.23 -29.94
N ALA A 378 31.23 -10.23 -29.25
CA ALA A 378 32.28 -11.08 -29.80
C ALA A 378 31.79 -11.88 -31.02
N GLY A 379 30.57 -12.42 -30.98
CA GLY A 379 29.94 -13.08 -32.12
C GLY A 379 29.76 -12.16 -33.33
N LEU A 380 29.35 -10.91 -33.11
CA LEU A 380 29.28 -9.90 -34.18
C LEU A 380 30.66 -9.65 -34.81
N GLY A 381 31.71 -9.48 -34.00
CA GLY A 381 33.07 -9.31 -34.52
C GLY A 381 33.57 -10.51 -35.34
N GLN A 382 33.16 -11.73 -34.98
CA GLN A 382 33.45 -12.93 -35.78
C GLN A 382 32.72 -12.91 -37.13
N VAL A 383 31.43 -12.57 -37.13
CA VAL A 383 30.64 -12.43 -38.36
C VAL A 383 31.21 -11.34 -39.26
N ASP A 384 31.58 -10.19 -38.71
CA ASP A 384 32.19 -9.07 -39.45
C ASP A 384 33.52 -9.49 -40.12
N SER A 385 34.33 -10.29 -39.42
CA SER A 385 35.59 -10.82 -39.95
C SER A 385 35.35 -11.79 -41.10
N LEU A 386 34.43 -12.75 -40.94
CA LEU A 386 34.04 -13.69 -42.00
C LEU A 386 33.43 -12.97 -43.20
N MET A 387 32.64 -11.93 -42.97
CA MET A 387 32.08 -11.07 -44.01
C MET A 387 33.17 -10.36 -44.81
N ALA A 388 34.21 -9.86 -44.16
CA ALA A 388 35.35 -9.26 -44.84
C ALA A 388 36.10 -10.29 -45.71
N GLU A 389 36.28 -11.53 -45.23
CA GLU A 389 36.88 -12.63 -46.00
C GLU A 389 36.04 -12.98 -47.24
N VAL A 390 34.72 -13.15 -47.08
CA VAL A 390 33.81 -13.45 -48.20
C VAL A 390 33.79 -12.32 -49.23
N ASN A 391 33.75 -11.05 -48.79
CA ASN A 391 33.83 -9.90 -49.68
C ASN A 391 35.17 -9.84 -50.42
N GLY A 392 36.28 -10.17 -49.75
CA GLY A 392 37.59 -10.32 -50.38
C GLY A 392 37.62 -11.42 -51.43
N GLY A 393 37.03 -12.58 -51.13
CA GLY A 393 36.87 -13.69 -52.08
C GLY A 393 36.02 -13.30 -53.30
N LEU A 394 34.91 -12.60 -53.09
CA LEU A 394 34.06 -12.09 -54.19
C LEU A 394 34.81 -11.11 -55.09
N ALA A 395 35.64 -10.23 -54.51
CA ALA A 395 36.49 -9.32 -55.28
C ALA A 395 37.54 -10.07 -56.11
N GLN A 396 38.15 -11.12 -55.55
CA GLN A 396 39.10 -11.98 -56.28
C GLN A 396 38.43 -12.72 -57.44
N VAL A 397 37.26 -13.35 -57.20
CA VAL A 397 36.49 -14.03 -58.24
C VAL A 397 36.02 -13.06 -59.33
N GLY A 398 35.59 -11.85 -58.96
CA GLY A 398 35.23 -10.80 -59.91
C GLY A 398 36.39 -10.34 -60.79
N GLY A 399 37.59 -10.20 -60.20
CA GLY A 399 38.82 -9.94 -60.95
C GLY A 399 39.15 -11.05 -61.95
N GLY A 400 39.09 -12.32 -61.50
CA GLY A 400 39.33 -13.48 -62.36
C GLY A 400 38.31 -13.63 -63.49
N LEU A 401 37.03 -13.33 -63.26
CA LEU A 401 36.01 -13.31 -64.31
C LEU A 401 36.32 -12.26 -65.38
N THR A 402 36.74 -11.06 -64.96
CA THR A 402 37.12 -9.97 -65.87
C THR A 402 38.30 -10.38 -66.77
N GLU A 403 39.28 -11.09 -66.20
CA GLU A 403 40.45 -11.60 -66.94
C GLU A 403 40.04 -12.69 -67.96
N VAL A 404 39.25 -13.68 -67.53
CA VAL A 404 38.76 -14.76 -68.41
C VAL A 404 37.86 -14.20 -69.53
N GLU A 405 37.05 -13.18 -69.24
CA GLU A 405 36.23 -12.50 -70.26
C GLU A 405 37.08 -11.79 -71.31
N ALA A 406 38.19 -11.15 -70.90
CA ALA A 406 39.15 -10.54 -71.81
C ALA A 406 39.86 -11.59 -72.68
N ASP A 407 40.27 -12.72 -72.09
CA ASP A 407 40.89 -13.84 -72.80
C ASP A 407 39.94 -14.47 -73.81
N LEU A 408 38.68 -14.71 -73.42
CA LEU A 408 37.64 -15.20 -74.32
C LEU A 408 37.39 -14.24 -75.49
N ALA A 409 37.41 -12.93 -75.26
CA ALA A 409 37.26 -11.93 -76.31
C ALA A 409 38.44 -11.97 -77.31
N GLN A 410 39.68 -12.10 -76.81
CA GLN A 410 40.87 -12.26 -77.67
C GLN A 410 40.83 -13.57 -78.47
N LEU A 411 40.50 -14.69 -77.81
CA LEU A 411 40.40 -16.00 -78.45
C LEU A 411 39.32 -16.01 -79.53
N ASN A 412 38.15 -15.41 -79.29
CA ASN A 412 37.09 -15.27 -80.29
C ASN A 412 37.54 -14.42 -81.49
N GLY A 413 38.27 -13.33 -81.25
CA GLY A 413 38.87 -12.51 -82.30
C GLY A 413 39.88 -13.29 -83.15
N ALA A 414 40.78 -14.04 -82.50
CA ALA A 414 41.79 -14.86 -83.17
C ALA A 414 41.18 -16.02 -83.98
N ILE A 415 40.18 -16.71 -83.41
CA ILE A 415 39.41 -17.75 -84.09
C ILE A 415 38.73 -17.16 -85.34
N THR A 416 38.03 -16.04 -85.21
CA THR A 416 37.33 -15.39 -86.33
C THR A 416 38.28 -14.98 -87.46
N GLN A 417 39.44 -14.40 -87.10
CA GLN A 417 40.45 -13.99 -88.08
C GLN A 417 41.09 -15.18 -88.79
N LEU A 418 41.40 -16.26 -88.06
CA LEU A 418 42.01 -17.46 -88.63
C LEU A 418 41.01 -18.24 -89.49
N GLU A 419 39.75 -18.36 -89.06
CA GLU A 419 38.67 -18.99 -89.83
C GLU A 419 38.42 -18.28 -91.17
N ALA A 420 38.52 -16.95 -91.19
CA ALA A 420 38.38 -16.16 -92.41
C ALA A 420 39.59 -16.29 -93.37
N ALA A 421 40.79 -16.55 -92.83
CA ALA A 421 42.03 -16.64 -93.59
C ALA A 421 42.35 -18.06 -94.08
N ASP A 422 42.18 -19.07 -93.24
CA ASP A 422 42.38 -20.50 -93.55
C ASP A 422 41.42 -21.38 -92.72
N PRO A 423 40.26 -21.75 -93.30
CA PRO A 423 39.25 -22.58 -92.63
C PRO A 423 39.72 -24.01 -92.29
N SER A 424 40.84 -24.46 -92.86
CA SER A 424 41.37 -25.82 -92.72
C SER A 424 42.61 -25.92 -91.83
N SER A 425 43.02 -24.81 -91.19
CA SER A 425 44.22 -24.77 -90.34
C SER A 425 44.09 -25.66 -89.10
N ASP A 426 45.09 -26.51 -88.84
CA ASP A 426 45.17 -27.32 -87.63
C ASP A 426 45.25 -26.47 -86.34
N GLN A 427 45.72 -25.22 -86.43
CA GLN A 427 45.79 -24.26 -85.31
C GLN A 427 44.40 -23.84 -84.82
N LEU A 428 43.37 -23.95 -85.67
CA LEU A 428 41.99 -23.63 -85.30
C LEU A 428 41.44 -24.61 -84.27
N ALA A 429 41.85 -25.88 -84.33
CA ALA A 429 41.48 -26.88 -83.33
C ALA A 429 42.09 -26.56 -81.96
N GLU A 430 43.32 -26.07 -81.93
CA GLU A 430 44.03 -25.66 -80.71
C GLU A 430 43.40 -24.41 -80.08
N LEU A 431 43.11 -23.37 -80.88
CA LEU A 431 42.42 -22.17 -80.39
C LEU A 431 41.01 -22.46 -79.87
N ARG A 432 40.26 -23.35 -80.52
CA ARG A 432 38.94 -23.79 -80.04
C ARG A 432 39.04 -24.60 -78.74
N ALA A 433 40.10 -25.39 -78.56
CA ALA A 433 40.35 -26.10 -77.30
C ALA A 433 40.70 -25.13 -76.16
N GLN A 434 41.51 -24.10 -76.43
CA GLN A 434 41.82 -23.01 -75.47
C GLN A 434 40.57 -22.21 -75.11
N HIS A 435 39.72 -21.89 -76.09
CA HIS A 435 38.44 -21.22 -75.85
C HIS A 435 37.49 -22.07 -74.99
N ALA A 436 37.39 -23.38 -75.26
CA ALA A 436 36.59 -24.29 -74.44
C ALA A 436 37.13 -24.39 -72.99
N ALA A 437 38.45 -24.38 -72.80
CA ALA A 437 39.08 -24.37 -71.49
C ALA A 437 38.78 -23.06 -70.71
N ALA A 438 38.87 -21.90 -71.39
CA ALA A 438 38.53 -20.60 -70.81
C ALA A 438 37.04 -20.51 -70.44
N LEU A 439 36.12 -21.06 -71.25
CA LEU A 439 34.71 -21.19 -70.89
C LEU A 439 34.51 -22.08 -69.64
N GLY A 440 35.25 -23.18 -69.54
CA GLY A 440 35.23 -24.04 -68.35
C GLY A 440 35.72 -23.31 -67.10
N GLN A 441 36.75 -22.49 -67.22
CA GLN A 441 37.26 -21.63 -66.15
C GLN A 441 36.23 -20.55 -65.75
N GLN A 442 35.56 -19.92 -66.72
CA GLN A 442 34.47 -18.97 -66.47
C GLN A 442 33.33 -19.62 -65.70
N GLN A 443 32.89 -20.81 -66.11
CA GLN A 443 31.83 -21.56 -65.41
C GLN A 443 32.22 -21.91 -63.98
N GLY A 444 33.47 -22.31 -63.74
CA GLY A 444 33.98 -22.56 -62.38
C GLY A 444 33.99 -21.32 -61.51
N LEU A 445 34.42 -20.17 -62.05
CA LEU A 445 34.41 -18.89 -61.33
C LEU A 445 32.98 -18.39 -61.03
N LEU A 446 32.04 -18.57 -61.97
CA LEU A 446 30.61 -18.25 -61.73
C LEU A 446 30.00 -19.13 -60.64
N ALA A 447 30.37 -20.42 -60.58
CA ALA A 447 29.94 -21.31 -59.50
C ALA A 447 30.49 -20.85 -58.14
N ASN A 448 31.78 -20.50 -58.08
CA ASN A 448 32.40 -19.95 -56.86
C ASN A 448 31.75 -18.63 -56.44
N GLN A 449 31.42 -17.76 -57.39
CA GLN A 449 30.71 -16.52 -57.11
C GLN A 449 29.32 -16.78 -56.50
N ALA A 450 28.58 -17.76 -57.02
CA ALA A 450 27.27 -18.15 -56.48
C ALA A 450 27.37 -18.71 -55.05
N GLU A 451 28.38 -19.53 -54.76
CA GLU A 451 28.63 -20.07 -53.42
C GLU A 451 28.98 -18.96 -52.42
N LEU A 452 29.90 -18.06 -52.78
CA LEU A 452 30.29 -16.92 -51.94
C LEU A 452 29.12 -15.95 -51.70
N ASN A 453 28.27 -15.71 -52.71
CA ASN A 453 27.05 -14.92 -52.53
C ASN A 453 26.05 -15.60 -51.56
N GLY A 454 25.96 -16.93 -51.61
CA GLY A 454 25.18 -17.72 -50.64
C GLY A 454 25.71 -17.58 -49.21
N SER A 455 27.02 -17.72 -49.02
CA SER A 455 27.68 -17.51 -47.73
C SER A 455 27.50 -16.09 -47.20
N LYS A 456 27.61 -15.08 -48.08
CA LYS A 456 27.35 -13.67 -47.72
C LYS A 456 25.92 -13.47 -47.20
N ALA A 457 24.92 -14.03 -47.88
CA ALA A 457 23.52 -13.91 -47.45
C ALA A 457 23.26 -14.56 -46.08
N GLN A 458 23.92 -15.70 -45.79
CA GLN A 458 23.83 -16.34 -44.47
C GLN A 458 24.46 -15.49 -43.36
N LEU A 459 25.64 -14.92 -43.62
CA LEU A 459 26.33 -14.04 -42.68
C LEU A 459 25.56 -12.73 -42.44
N ASP A 460 24.97 -12.12 -43.48
CA ASP A 460 24.11 -10.94 -43.37
C ASP A 460 22.89 -11.24 -42.47
N ALA A 461 22.25 -12.42 -42.63
CA ALA A 461 21.14 -12.84 -41.77
C ALA A 461 21.57 -13.05 -40.31
N GLN A 462 22.74 -13.66 -40.09
CA GLN A 462 23.28 -13.86 -38.74
C GLN A 462 23.66 -12.54 -38.07
N GLN A 463 24.26 -11.59 -38.81
CA GLN A 463 24.58 -10.25 -38.32
C GLN A 463 23.31 -9.50 -37.90
N SER A 464 22.25 -9.56 -38.72
CA SER A 464 20.95 -8.96 -38.43
C SER A 464 20.32 -9.56 -37.17
N GLN A 465 20.36 -10.88 -37.00
CA GLN A 465 19.86 -11.56 -35.80
C GLN A 465 20.60 -11.11 -34.53
N LEU A 466 21.93 -11.11 -34.54
CA LEU A 466 22.74 -10.71 -33.38
C LEU A 466 22.57 -9.23 -33.05
N THR A 467 22.48 -8.37 -34.06
CA THR A 467 22.20 -6.94 -33.88
C THR A 467 20.81 -6.72 -33.28
N GLY A 468 19.80 -7.47 -33.75
CA GLY A 468 18.44 -7.44 -33.20
C GLY A 468 18.38 -7.89 -31.73
N GLN A 469 19.14 -8.91 -31.35
CA GLN A 469 19.25 -9.36 -29.96
C GLN A 469 19.88 -8.31 -29.05
N LEU A 470 20.92 -7.62 -29.53
CA LEU A 470 21.55 -6.54 -28.74
C LEU A 470 20.61 -5.35 -28.57
N ALA A 471 19.89 -4.96 -29.63
CA ALA A 471 18.91 -3.88 -29.59
C ALA A 471 17.72 -4.20 -28.65
N SER A 472 17.22 -5.44 -28.65
CA SER A 472 16.12 -5.83 -27.76
C SER A 472 16.54 -5.83 -26.28
N LEU A 473 17.75 -6.30 -25.96
CA LEU A 473 18.31 -6.22 -24.61
C LEU A 473 18.44 -4.76 -24.15
N GLN A 474 18.96 -3.87 -24.99
CA GLN A 474 19.07 -2.44 -24.67
C GLN A 474 17.69 -1.80 -24.41
N SER A 475 16.70 -2.07 -25.26
CA SER A 475 15.36 -1.49 -25.11
C SER A 475 14.57 -1.99 -23.89
N SER A 476 14.93 -3.16 -23.33
CA SER A 476 14.23 -3.77 -22.20
C SER A 476 14.83 -3.41 -20.85
N LEU A 477 16.13 -3.07 -20.76
CA LEU A 477 16.85 -2.79 -19.51
C LEU A 477 16.13 -1.82 -18.54
N PRO A 478 15.57 -0.68 -18.97
CA PRO A 478 14.85 0.20 -18.05
C PRO A 478 13.60 -0.47 -17.44
N GLN A 479 12.95 -1.40 -18.16
CA GLN A 479 11.72 -2.08 -17.69
C GLN A 479 12.04 -3.07 -16.58
N LEU A 480 13.21 -3.68 -16.72
CA LEU A 480 13.71 -4.73 -15.86
C LEU A 480 14.21 -4.20 -14.53
N TYR A 481 14.79 -3.00 -14.54
CA TYR A 481 15.27 -2.35 -13.32
C TYR A 481 14.13 -2.10 -12.32
N ALA A 482 13.09 -1.36 -12.70
CA ALA A 482 11.95 -1.06 -11.83
C ALA A 482 11.22 -2.35 -11.37
N GLY A 483 11.12 -3.34 -12.26
CA GLY A 483 10.58 -4.66 -11.94
C GLY A 483 11.42 -5.47 -10.94
N THR A 484 12.62 -5.02 -10.56
CA THR A 484 13.44 -5.64 -9.51
C THR A 484 13.55 -4.81 -8.23
N ALA A 485 13.14 -3.54 -8.24
CA ALA A 485 12.95 -2.78 -7.01
C ALA A 485 11.77 -3.37 -6.23
N ARG A 486 11.80 -3.25 -4.89
CA ARG A 486 10.73 -3.72 -4.03
C ARG A 486 10.42 -2.69 -2.97
N TYR A 487 9.15 -2.53 -2.62
CA TYR A 487 8.78 -1.93 -1.33
C TYR A 487 8.24 -3.01 -0.40
N PHE A 488 8.31 -2.81 0.90
CA PHE A 488 7.80 -3.76 1.90
C PHE A 488 7.41 -3.00 3.16
N PHE A 489 6.69 -3.70 4.05
CA PHE A 489 6.46 -3.20 5.40
C PHE A 489 7.44 -3.79 6.38
N GLU A 490 7.86 -3.00 7.35
CA GLU A 490 8.63 -3.45 8.51
C GLU A 490 8.00 -2.92 9.80
N TYR A 491 8.23 -3.64 10.90
CA TYR A 491 7.66 -3.32 12.22
C TYR A 491 8.82 -3.12 13.19
N PRO A 492 9.30 -1.87 13.37
CA PRO A 492 10.47 -1.62 14.20
C PRO A 492 10.25 -2.05 15.66
N GLU A 493 11.29 -2.62 16.24
CA GLU A 493 11.28 -3.21 17.58
C GLU A 493 11.70 -2.23 18.69
N ASP A 494 11.60 -2.65 19.94
CA ASP A 494 12.08 -1.95 21.14
C ASP A 494 11.69 -0.47 21.28
N ILE A 495 10.38 -0.20 21.21
CA ILE A 495 9.81 1.11 21.54
C ILE A 495 9.53 1.13 23.05
N GLN A 496 10.12 2.09 23.75
CA GLN A 496 9.98 2.22 25.20
C GLN A 496 9.00 3.34 25.53
N LEU A 497 7.90 3.01 26.20
CA LEU A 497 6.88 3.96 26.65
C LEU A 497 6.95 4.11 28.16
N TYR A 498 7.01 5.36 28.61
CA TYR A 498 6.84 5.79 30.00
C TYR A 498 5.54 6.57 30.09
N GLY A 499 4.67 6.20 31.02
CA GLY A 499 3.35 6.81 31.18
C GLY A 499 3.12 7.28 32.60
N ILE A 500 2.38 8.38 32.74
CA ILE A 500 1.71 8.74 33.98
C ILE A 500 0.24 9.04 33.67
N SER A 501 -0.66 8.66 34.55
CA SER A 501 -2.08 9.01 34.44
C SER A 501 -2.65 9.45 35.79
N PHE A 502 -3.77 10.16 35.72
CA PHE A 502 -4.63 10.39 36.86
C PHE A 502 -6.10 10.33 36.45
N ASN A 503 -6.96 9.92 37.37
CA ASN A 503 -8.41 9.99 37.24
C ASN A 503 -9.01 10.48 38.57
N THR A 504 -9.88 11.50 38.51
CA THR A 504 -10.46 12.14 39.69
C THR A 504 -11.88 12.62 39.41
N GLU A 505 -12.74 12.60 40.42
CA GLU A 505 -14.07 13.21 40.36
C GLU A 505 -14.06 14.56 41.05
N LEU A 506 -14.35 15.67 40.38
CA LEU A 506 -14.32 17.01 40.99
C LEU A 506 -15.46 17.25 42.00
N GLY A 507 -15.38 16.64 43.18
CA GLY A 507 -16.33 16.76 44.28
C GLY A 507 -17.80 16.65 43.85
N ALA A 508 -18.67 17.47 44.44
CA ALA A 508 -20.10 17.46 44.15
C ALA A 508 -20.50 18.07 42.78
N THR A 509 -19.55 18.37 41.88
CA THR A 509 -19.86 19.01 40.58
C THR A 509 -20.41 18.03 39.54
N GLY A 510 -20.25 16.72 39.76
CA GLY A 510 -20.62 15.66 38.81
C GLY A 510 -19.72 15.61 37.57
N ILE A 511 -18.50 16.15 37.67
CA ILE A 511 -17.49 16.16 36.61
C ILE A 511 -16.39 15.18 36.99
N SER A 512 -16.16 14.17 36.16
CA SER A 512 -14.96 13.34 36.20
C SER A 512 -13.92 13.93 35.26
N VAL A 513 -12.67 13.97 35.70
CA VAL A 513 -11.52 14.46 34.95
C VAL A 513 -10.43 13.42 34.98
N GLN A 514 -9.90 13.12 33.81
CA GLN A 514 -8.80 12.18 33.66
C GLN A 514 -7.76 12.76 32.71
N GLY A 515 -6.51 12.39 32.93
CA GLY A 515 -5.42 12.84 32.08
C GLY A 515 -4.28 11.85 32.08
N GLU A 516 -3.58 11.79 30.96
CA GLU A 516 -2.39 10.98 30.82
C GLU A 516 -1.30 11.72 30.04
N LEU A 517 -0.06 11.38 30.37
CA LEU A 517 1.11 11.82 29.64
C LEU A 517 1.92 10.57 29.30
N SER A 518 2.08 10.31 28.01
CA SER A 518 3.00 9.28 27.52
C SER A 518 4.23 9.92 26.88
N TYR A 519 5.39 9.36 27.20
CA TYR A 519 6.68 9.64 26.58
C TYR A 519 7.18 8.35 25.94
N ARG A 520 7.47 8.39 24.65
CA ARG A 520 8.09 7.29 23.92
C ARG A 520 9.52 7.65 23.59
N ASN A 521 10.45 6.86 24.09
CA ASN A 521 11.82 6.83 23.63
C ASN A 521 11.92 5.89 22.41
N ASP A 522 12.75 6.27 21.44
CA ASP A 522 13.00 5.49 20.22
C ASP A 522 11.75 5.21 19.35
N MET A 523 10.77 6.12 19.34
CA MET A 523 9.58 5.97 18.49
C MET A 523 9.96 6.15 17.01
N PRO A 524 9.78 5.11 16.15
CA PRO A 524 9.97 5.26 14.72
C PRO A 524 8.90 6.19 14.13
N LEU A 525 9.32 7.14 13.30
CA LEU A 525 8.46 8.00 12.49
C LEU A 525 8.79 7.78 11.01
N GLN A 526 7.75 7.66 10.19
CA GLN A 526 7.83 7.30 8.77
C GLN A 526 8.38 8.47 7.95
N ILE A 527 9.47 8.25 7.21
CA ILE A 527 9.91 9.16 6.16
C ILE A 527 8.86 9.15 5.05
N ASP A 528 8.62 10.29 4.41
CA ASP A 528 7.61 10.42 3.34
C ASP A 528 7.68 9.27 2.33
N ASP A 529 6.53 8.65 2.09
CA ASP A 529 6.46 7.42 1.30
C ASP A 529 6.75 7.68 -0.18
N VAL A 530 6.38 8.84 -0.73
CA VAL A 530 6.71 9.24 -2.10
C VAL A 530 8.23 9.39 -2.27
N GLU A 531 8.92 10.03 -1.32
CA GLU A 531 10.38 10.14 -1.29
C GLU A 531 11.05 8.75 -1.22
N LEU A 532 10.51 7.81 -0.43
CA LEU A 532 11.00 6.44 -0.32
C LEU A 532 10.80 5.62 -1.60
N LEU A 533 9.62 5.73 -2.22
CA LEU A 533 9.31 5.05 -3.48
C LEU A 533 10.23 5.56 -4.60
N ILE A 534 10.47 6.86 -4.69
CA ILE A 534 11.42 7.42 -5.66
C ILE A 534 12.85 6.97 -5.33
N ALA A 535 13.26 6.94 -4.06
CA ALA A 535 14.58 6.47 -3.65
C ALA A 535 14.80 4.98 -3.96
N GLY A 536 13.76 4.15 -3.86
CA GLY A 536 13.78 2.75 -4.29
C GLY A 536 14.04 2.54 -5.79
N LEU A 537 13.97 3.59 -6.60
CA LEU A 537 14.31 3.57 -8.02
C LEU A 537 15.73 4.12 -8.30
N THR A 538 16.46 4.53 -7.27
CA THR A 538 17.87 4.92 -7.41
C THR A 538 18.76 3.67 -7.32
N PRO A 539 19.90 3.59 -8.03
CA PRO A 539 20.63 4.67 -8.69
C PRO A 539 20.26 4.93 -10.15
N ALA A 540 19.10 4.48 -10.64
CA ALA A 540 18.78 4.52 -12.07
C ALA A 540 18.57 5.93 -12.71
N ASN A 541 19.18 7.02 -12.21
CA ASN A 541 19.55 8.14 -13.09
C ASN A 541 20.57 9.10 -12.46
N PRO A 542 21.80 9.26 -13.02
CA PRO A 542 22.01 9.87 -14.34
C PRO A 542 22.56 8.96 -15.46
N THR A 543 22.74 7.66 -15.21
CA THR A 543 23.37 6.73 -16.19
C THR A 543 22.39 6.02 -17.12
N LEU A 544 21.08 6.33 -17.07
CA LEU A 544 20.16 5.88 -18.12
C LEU A 544 20.36 6.61 -19.46
N SER A 545 21.22 7.64 -19.51
CA SER A 545 21.77 8.14 -20.77
C SER A 545 22.63 7.10 -21.52
N ASP A 546 23.11 6.04 -20.86
CA ASP A 546 23.90 4.98 -21.49
C ASP A 546 23.03 3.82 -22.03
N ILE A 547 21.71 3.89 -21.90
CA ILE A 547 20.80 2.90 -22.46
C ILE A 547 19.67 3.61 -23.20
N GLY A 548 20.04 4.22 -24.33
CA GLY A 548 19.19 4.47 -25.49
C GLY A 548 17.82 5.10 -25.22
N ILE A 549 17.75 6.42 -25.45
CA ILE A 549 16.60 7.28 -25.82
C ILE A 549 16.51 8.51 -24.89
N ILE A 550 17.45 9.44 -25.05
CA ILE A 550 17.22 10.89 -24.97
C ILE A 550 18.07 11.52 -26.08
N PRO A 551 17.56 12.42 -26.94
CA PRO A 551 18.38 13.09 -27.94
C PRO A 551 19.45 13.91 -27.22
N VAL A 552 20.69 13.54 -27.47
CA VAL A 552 21.89 14.30 -27.12
C VAL A 552 21.77 15.69 -27.73
N VAL A 553 21.69 16.73 -26.91
CA VAL A 553 21.79 18.12 -27.37
C VAL A 553 23.19 18.60 -26.99
N ASP A 554 23.99 18.89 -28.01
CA ASP A 554 25.23 19.66 -27.88
C ASP A 554 24.84 21.10 -27.51
N THR A 555 25.15 21.50 -26.26
CA THR A 555 24.77 22.82 -25.74
C THR A 555 25.84 23.88 -25.97
N ASN A 556 27.03 23.48 -26.40
CA ASN A 556 28.19 24.36 -26.51
C ASN A 556 28.68 24.52 -27.97
N GLY A 557 28.14 23.73 -28.90
CA GLY A 557 28.39 23.80 -30.34
C GLY A 557 29.70 23.18 -30.80
N ASP A 558 30.38 22.39 -29.95
CA ASP A 558 31.66 21.76 -30.27
C ASP A 558 31.53 20.41 -31.01
N SER A 559 30.30 19.99 -31.31
CA SER A 559 29.97 18.71 -31.96
C SER A 559 30.45 17.47 -31.20
N VAL A 560 30.82 17.63 -29.92
CA VAL A 560 30.97 16.57 -28.93
C VAL A 560 29.67 16.53 -28.11
N PRO A 561 29.05 15.35 -27.96
CA PRO A 561 27.98 15.15 -27.00
C PRO A 561 28.37 15.68 -25.61
N ASP A 562 27.70 16.72 -25.11
CA ASP A 562 27.78 17.12 -23.71
C ASP A 562 27.16 15.98 -22.85
N MET A 563 27.92 14.90 -22.62
CA MET A 563 27.54 13.70 -21.85
C MET A 563 27.39 13.98 -20.34
N GLY A 564 27.17 15.23 -19.98
CA GLY A 564 26.87 15.63 -18.62
C GLY A 564 26.08 16.91 -18.71
N ASN A 565 24.76 16.81 -18.70
CA ASN A 565 23.97 17.95 -18.27
C ASN A 565 24.41 18.28 -16.82
N PRO A 566 25.08 19.42 -16.58
CA PRO A 566 25.60 19.74 -15.26
C PRO A 566 24.48 19.97 -14.23
N ALA A 567 23.21 20.05 -14.63
CA ALA A 567 22.07 20.21 -13.73
C ALA A 567 21.86 19.05 -12.74
N TRP A 568 22.40 17.86 -13.01
CA TRP A 568 22.08 16.64 -12.25
C TRP A 568 23.30 15.89 -11.68
N LYS A 569 24.52 16.41 -11.85
CA LYS A 569 25.68 15.85 -11.15
C LYS A 569 25.61 16.22 -9.66
N GLY A 570 24.99 15.35 -8.86
CA GLY A 570 24.99 15.43 -7.40
C GLY A 570 23.70 15.95 -6.75
N VAL A 571 22.58 16.00 -7.48
CA VAL A 571 21.29 16.46 -6.94
C VAL A 571 20.24 15.36 -7.08
N SER A 572 19.84 14.77 -5.94
CA SER A 572 18.76 13.77 -5.89
C SER A 572 17.38 14.44 -5.97
N MET A 573 16.42 13.77 -6.61
CA MET A 573 15.00 14.12 -6.50
C MET A 573 14.52 14.04 -5.05
N THR A 574 15.15 13.18 -4.26
CA THR A 574 14.74 12.87 -2.90
C THR A 574 15.69 13.47 -1.85
N GLN A 575 15.16 13.73 -0.66
CA GLN A 575 15.97 14.14 0.51
C GLN A 575 16.85 12.99 1.06
N LEU A 576 16.61 11.76 0.59
CA LEU A 576 17.38 10.56 0.95
C LEU A 576 18.70 10.43 0.16
N GLY A 577 18.91 11.28 -0.85
CA GLY A 577 20.09 11.17 -1.71
C GLY A 577 20.07 9.94 -2.61
N TYR A 578 21.22 9.64 -3.21
CA TYR A 578 21.37 8.45 -4.06
C TYR A 578 21.57 7.19 -3.22
N GLN A 579 20.90 6.12 -3.61
CA GLN A 579 21.08 4.78 -3.04
C GLN A 579 21.82 3.89 -4.04
N ASP A 580 22.52 2.88 -3.53
CA ASP A 580 23.22 1.89 -4.37
C ASP A 580 22.23 0.91 -5.02
N PHE A 581 22.71 0.08 -5.96
CA PHE A 581 21.91 -1.03 -6.50
C PHE A 581 21.67 -2.11 -5.44
N ASN A 582 20.48 -2.70 -5.43
CA ASN A 582 20.09 -3.80 -4.53
C ASN A 582 20.36 -3.50 -3.04
N SER A 583 20.18 -2.25 -2.61
CA SER A 583 20.41 -1.78 -1.25
C SER A 583 19.10 -1.50 -0.53
N TYR A 584 19.11 -1.70 0.78
CA TYR A 584 18.00 -1.31 1.66
C TYR A 584 17.95 0.21 1.83
N VAL A 585 16.77 0.79 1.56
CA VAL A 585 16.44 2.18 1.84
C VAL A 585 15.62 2.22 3.12
N LYS A 586 16.19 2.82 4.17
CA LYS A 586 15.57 2.89 5.49
C LYS A 586 14.33 3.78 5.44
N GLY A 587 13.22 3.25 5.95
CA GLY A 587 11.89 3.86 5.90
C GLY A 587 11.58 4.91 6.96
N HIS A 588 12.32 4.90 8.06
CA HIS A 588 11.91 5.60 9.27
C HIS A 588 13.14 6.13 10.04
N GLU A 589 12.91 7.13 10.88
CA GLU A 589 13.89 7.59 11.87
C GLU A 589 13.27 7.58 13.26
N ARG A 590 14.09 7.39 14.30
CA ARG A 590 13.61 7.26 15.69
C ARG A 590 13.72 8.58 16.44
N PHE A 591 12.67 8.90 17.19
CA PHE A 591 12.56 10.13 17.94
C PHE A 591 11.94 9.93 19.32
N ASP A 592 12.21 10.90 20.17
CA ASP A 592 11.44 11.15 21.38
C ASP A 592 10.07 11.77 21.03
N VAL A 593 8.99 11.13 21.49
CA VAL A 593 7.61 11.60 21.26
C VAL A 593 6.87 11.77 22.58
N TRP A 594 6.24 12.92 22.78
CA TRP A 594 5.39 13.21 23.94
C TRP A 594 3.94 13.35 23.51
N GLN A 595 3.03 12.74 24.27
CA GLN A 595 1.59 12.81 24.01
C GLN A 595 0.83 13.05 25.32
N PRO A 596 0.56 14.33 25.66
CA PRO A 596 -0.39 14.68 26.71
C PRO A 596 -1.83 14.52 26.20
N GLN A 597 -2.69 13.98 27.05
CA GLN A 597 -4.12 13.82 26.79
C GLN A 597 -4.91 14.19 28.04
N PHE A 598 -6.07 14.81 27.84
CA PHE A 598 -6.95 15.25 28.92
C PHE A 598 -8.40 15.05 28.51
N ALA A 599 -9.19 14.40 29.36
CA ALA A 599 -10.61 14.20 29.18
C ALA A 599 -11.41 14.68 30.39
N ALA A 600 -12.60 15.20 30.12
CA ALA A 600 -13.58 15.59 31.12
C ALA A 600 -14.95 15.04 30.72
N THR A 601 -15.59 14.36 31.67
CA THR A 601 -16.93 13.81 31.53
C THR A 601 -17.86 14.49 32.52
N LYS A 602 -19.03 14.95 32.05
CA LYS A 602 -20.08 15.49 32.91
C LYS A 602 -21.39 14.78 32.66
N LEU A 603 -21.95 14.24 33.74
CA LEU A 603 -23.32 13.74 33.74
C LEU A 603 -24.27 14.85 34.17
N PHE A 604 -25.29 15.09 33.39
CA PHE A 604 -26.34 16.06 33.67
C PHE A 604 -27.64 15.33 34.01
N GLY A 605 -28.34 15.87 35.00
CA GLY A 605 -29.68 15.42 35.34
C GLY A 605 -30.74 15.79 34.30
N PRO A 606 -32.02 15.52 34.61
CA PRO A 606 -33.13 15.71 33.68
C PRO A 606 -33.22 17.14 33.14
N THR A 607 -33.03 17.31 31.83
CA THR A 607 -33.11 18.60 31.14
C THR A 607 -33.55 18.37 29.68
N ALA A 608 -34.24 19.35 29.08
CA ALA A 608 -34.76 19.27 27.71
C ALA A 608 -35.63 18.02 27.41
N GLY A 609 -36.28 17.43 28.43
CA GLY A 609 -37.08 16.22 28.32
C GLY A 609 -36.29 14.91 28.38
N ALA A 610 -34.96 14.96 28.32
CA ALA A 610 -34.12 13.79 28.58
C ALA A 610 -34.16 13.44 30.07
N SER A 611 -34.12 12.16 30.39
CA SER A 611 -34.00 11.66 31.77
C SER A 611 -32.61 11.95 32.33
N GLN A 612 -31.59 11.85 31.50
CA GLN A 612 -30.21 12.27 31.78
C GLN A 612 -29.48 12.52 30.46
N TRP A 613 -28.34 13.19 30.51
CA TRP A 613 -27.44 13.26 29.37
C TRP A 613 -25.99 13.40 29.81
N VAL A 614 -25.08 12.91 28.99
CA VAL A 614 -23.63 12.96 29.25
C VAL A 614 -22.96 13.82 28.18
N LEU A 615 -21.98 14.61 28.61
CA LEU A 615 -21.01 15.28 27.75
C LEU A 615 -19.62 14.77 28.08
N VAL A 616 -18.89 14.33 27.07
CA VAL A 616 -17.48 14.00 27.17
C VAL A 616 -16.70 14.92 26.23
N GLY A 617 -15.63 15.51 26.73
CA GLY A 617 -14.66 16.22 25.92
C GLY A 617 -13.27 15.69 26.18
N GLU A 618 -12.51 15.47 25.10
CA GLU A 618 -11.13 15.02 25.17
C GLU A 618 -10.26 15.89 24.25
N ALA A 619 -9.10 16.31 24.74
CA ALA A 619 -8.10 17.01 23.96
C ALA A 619 -6.74 16.33 24.13
N ALA A 620 -5.97 16.27 23.04
CA ALA A 620 -4.64 15.69 23.07
C ALA A 620 -3.71 16.40 22.08
N ALA A 621 -2.42 16.23 22.29
CA ALA A 621 -1.39 16.72 21.40
C ALA A 621 -0.32 15.64 21.15
N THR A 622 0.42 15.79 20.05
CA THR A 622 1.64 15.04 19.77
C THR A 622 2.78 16.03 19.57
N ILE A 623 3.88 15.81 20.29
CA ILE A 623 5.06 16.69 20.30
C ILE A 623 6.30 15.86 19.98
N VAL A 624 7.08 16.29 18.99
CA VAL A 624 8.31 15.65 18.53
C VAL A 624 9.44 16.68 18.52
N PRO A 625 10.05 16.96 19.69
CA PRO A 625 10.94 18.13 19.87
C PRO A 625 12.18 18.16 18.95
N GLN A 626 12.61 17.00 18.47
CA GLN A 626 13.82 16.84 17.66
C GLN A 626 13.50 16.56 16.18
N LEU A 627 12.26 16.76 15.74
CA LEU A 627 11.89 16.60 14.35
C LEU A 627 12.71 17.59 13.49
N PRO A 628 13.44 17.13 12.47
CA PRO A 628 14.22 18.02 11.64
C PRO A 628 13.32 18.96 10.83
N SER A 629 13.87 20.10 10.41
CA SER A 629 13.19 20.97 9.45
C SER A 629 12.82 20.21 8.18
N LYS A 630 11.63 20.50 7.63
CA LYS A 630 11.09 19.92 6.39
C LYS A 630 12.00 20.12 5.15
N ASN A 631 12.97 21.02 5.21
CA ASN A 631 14.00 21.19 4.17
C ASN A 631 15.13 20.16 4.26
N LYS A 632 15.37 19.58 5.44
CA LYS A 632 16.37 18.53 5.68
C LYS A 632 15.80 17.15 5.40
N LEU A 633 14.64 16.83 5.99
CA LEU A 633 13.97 15.55 5.82
C LEU A 633 12.47 15.72 6.12
N ARG A 634 11.61 15.14 5.28
CA ARG A 634 10.16 15.15 5.46
C ARG A 634 9.67 13.81 5.96
N PHE A 635 8.68 13.88 6.84
CA PHE A 635 7.98 12.73 7.38
C PHE A 635 6.58 12.65 6.78
N ASP A 636 6.10 11.42 6.63
CA ASP A 636 4.88 11.07 5.92
C ASP A 636 3.66 11.76 6.54
N ALA A 637 2.76 12.18 5.65
CA ALA A 637 1.50 12.83 5.97
C ALA A 637 0.40 12.32 5.04
N PRO A 638 -0.87 12.30 5.48
CA PRO A 638 -1.98 11.89 4.62
C PRO A 638 -2.11 12.75 3.36
N GLY A 639 -2.36 12.11 2.22
CA GLY A 639 -2.73 12.80 0.99
C GLY A 639 -1.58 13.45 0.20
N THR A 640 -0.33 13.29 0.60
CA THR A 640 0.84 13.67 -0.22
C THR A 640 0.93 12.74 -1.44
N SER A 641 0.95 13.32 -2.65
CA SER A 641 0.96 12.54 -3.91
C SER A 641 2.17 12.83 -4.78
N LEU A 642 2.93 13.87 -4.46
CA LEU A 642 4.15 14.29 -5.14
C LEU A 642 5.28 14.48 -4.12
N SER A 643 6.52 14.46 -4.59
CA SER A 643 7.65 14.90 -3.76
C SER A 643 7.46 16.36 -3.36
N GLY A 644 7.88 16.71 -2.14
CA GLY A 644 7.94 18.10 -1.69
C GLY A 644 9.14 18.88 -2.24
N ASN A 645 10.00 18.25 -3.04
CA ASN A 645 11.18 18.91 -3.61
C ASN A 645 10.76 19.92 -4.69
N PRO A 646 11.07 21.22 -4.55
CA PRO A 646 10.72 22.23 -5.55
C PRO A 646 11.44 22.05 -6.89
N LEU A 647 12.44 21.17 -6.97
CA LEU A 647 13.05 20.74 -8.24
C LEU A 647 12.24 19.65 -8.95
N ALA A 648 11.36 18.92 -8.24
CA ALA A 648 10.54 17.87 -8.82
C ALA A 648 9.74 18.34 -10.06
N PRO A 649 9.09 19.52 -10.08
CA PRO A 649 8.42 20.01 -11.28
C PRO A 649 9.37 20.28 -12.45
N THR A 650 10.60 20.74 -12.19
CA THR A 650 11.60 20.97 -13.26
C THR A 650 11.99 19.64 -13.90
N ILE A 651 12.15 18.60 -13.08
CA ILE A 651 12.48 17.24 -13.50
C ILE A 651 11.32 16.62 -14.29
N LEU A 652 10.11 16.71 -13.75
CA LEU A 652 8.88 16.23 -14.37
C LEU A 652 8.48 17.02 -15.63
N SER A 653 8.98 18.24 -15.81
CA SER A 653 8.68 19.05 -16.99
C SER A 653 9.54 18.77 -18.22
N GLY A 654 10.76 18.25 -18.02
CA GLY A 654 11.52 17.62 -19.12
C GLY A 654 10.81 16.39 -19.69
N ALA A 655 9.71 16.02 -19.03
CA ALA A 655 8.92 14.81 -19.16
C ALA A 655 7.45 15.07 -19.50
N GLY A 656 7.10 16.28 -19.96
CA GLY A 656 5.75 16.59 -20.44
C GLY A 656 4.71 16.87 -19.34
N HIS A 657 5.08 16.84 -18.06
CA HIS A 657 4.20 17.23 -16.96
C HIS A 657 4.20 18.74 -16.72
N SER A 658 3.13 19.23 -16.09
CA SER A 658 2.99 20.65 -15.73
C SER A 658 4.07 21.07 -14.73
N ARG A 659 4.67 22.24 -14.96
CA ARG A 659 5.81 22.80 -14.19
C ARG A 659 5.45 23.35 -12.81
N ASP A 660 4.18 23.34 -12.45
CA ASP A 660 3.63 24.13 -11.34
C ASP A 660 3.20 23.29 -10.12
N ARG A 661 3.47 21.97 -10.11
CA ARG A 661 2.96 21.08 -9.06
C ARG A 661 4.06 20.27 -8.37
N TYR A 662 4.18 20.48 -7.07
CA TYR A 662 4.87 19.67 -6.06
C TYR A 662 4.12 19.85 -4.74
N GLU A 663 4.35 19.01 -3.74
CA GLU A 663 3.69 19.20 -2.44
C GLU A 663 4.33 20.36 -1.67
N SER A 664 3.50 21.25 -1.13
CA SER A 664 3.98 22.30 -0.23
C SER A 664 4.68 21.67 0.98
N ALA A 665 5.69 22.35 1.54
CA ALA A 665 6.29 21.92 2.80
C ALA A 665 5.24 21.83 3.91
N ASP A 666 4.19 22.66 3.88
CA ASP A 666 3.11 22.65 4.86
C ASP A 666 2.24 21.38 4.81
N ALA A 667 2.33 20.59 3.74
CA ALA A 667 1.61 19.32 3.61
C ALA A 667 2.20 18.18 4.45
N PHE A 668 3.46 18.33 4.91
CA PHE A 668 4.20 17.27 5.60
C PHE A 668 4.13 17.47 7.11
N ALA A 669 4.47 16.41 7.85
CA ALA A 669 4.34 16.37 9.29
C ALA A 669 5.07 17.51 10.04
N ASP A 670 4.46 17.93 11.14
CA ASP A 670 4.94 18.98 12.04
C ASP A 670 5.49 18.39 13.34
N ASP A 671 6.32 19.18 14.03
CA ASP A 671 6.87 18.84 15.35
C ASP A 671 5.83 18.98 16.48
N PHE A 672 4.73 19.67 16.22
CA PHE A 672 3.59 19.83 17.12
C PHE A 672 2.28 19.67 16.34
N SER A 673 1.36 18.88 16.89
CA SER A 673 -0.01 18.78 16.37
C SER A 673 -0.99 18.52 17.50
N TRP A 674 -2.23 19.02 17.40
CA TRP A 674 -3.23 18.82 18.44
C TRP A 674 -4.67 18.87 17.92
N GLY A 675 -5.58 18.33 18.71
CA GLY A 675 -7.00 18.34 18.42
C GLY A 675 -7.85 17.96 19.61
N TYR A 676 -9.16 17.98 19.40
CA TYR A 676 -10.13 17.60 20.41
C TYR A 676 -11.30 16.79 19.82
N ARG A 677 -11.98 16.07 20.70
CA ARG A 677 -13.18 15.27 20.46
C ARG A 677 -14.24 15.68 21.48
N LEU A 678 -15.46 15.85 21.03
CA LEU A 678 -16.62 16.13 21.88
C LEU A 678 -17.71 15.11 21.56
N ALA A 679 -18.30 14.50 22.58
CA ALA A 679 -19.44 13.61 22.42
C ALA A 679 -20.52 13.96 23.43
N ALA A 680 -21.76 14.07 22.96
CA ALA A 680 -22.93 14.23 23.83
C ALA A 680 -23.96 13.15 23.51
N ARG A 681 -24.54 12.56 24.55
CA ARG A 681 -25.63 11.58 24.43
C ARG A 681 -26.73 11.94 25.41
N PHE A 682 -27.96 12.02 24.93
CA PHE A 682 -29.15 12.26 25.73
C PHE A 682 -29.94 10.97 25.84
N ASP A 683 -30.41 10.61 27.03
CA ASP A 683 -31.23 9.42 27.23
C ASP A 683 -32.66 9.81 27.57
N TYR A 684 -33.60 9.41 26.72
CA TYR A 684 -35.03 9.56 26.91
C TYR A 684 -35.63 8.19 27.22
N THR A 685 -36.05 8.01 28.48
CA THR A 685 -36.60 6.73 28.94
C THR A 685 -38.09 6.62 28.60
N ASN A 686 -38.51 5.45 28.12
CA ASN A 686 -39.91 5.09 27.85
C ASN A 686 -40.66 6.11 26.97
N VAL A 687 -40.06 6.48 25.83
CA VAL A 687 -40.64 7.45 24.88
C VAL A 687 -41.95 6.92 24.30
N PHE A 688 -41.98 5.65 23.91
CA PHE A 688 -43.21 4.97 23.49
C PHE A 688 -43.10 3.46 23.73
N GLY A 689 -44.13 2.86 24.33
CA GLY A 689 -44.25 1.40 24.43
C GLY A 689 -43.04 0.67 25.02
N GLY A 690 -42.32 1.25 25.99
CA GLY A 690 -41.11 0.66 26.58
C GLY A 690 -39.81 0.88 25.78
N VAL A 691 -39.85 1.66 24.70
CA VAL A 691 -38.66 2.03 23.92
C VAL A 691 -37.97 3.24 24.55
N ASN A 692 -36.68 3.10 24.81
CA ASN A 692 -35.79 4.19 25.20
C ASN A 692 -35.10 4.75 23.95
N LEU A 693 -34.94 6.06 23.86
CA LEU A 693 -34.21 6.72 22.76
C LEU A 693 -32.98 7.43 23.29
N SER A 694 -31.86 7.21 22.61
CA SER A 694 -30.56 7.79 22.93
C SER A 694 -29.98 8.54 21.73
N PRO A 695 -30.47 9.75 21.40
CA PRO A 695 -29.82 10.60 20.42
C PRO A 695 -28.43 11.03 20.90
N ALA A 696 -27.47 11.03 19.98
CA ALA A 696 -26.09 11.37 20.24
C ALA A 696 -25.47 12.18 19.10
N ILE A 697 -24.50 13.01 19.47
CA ILE A 697 -23.63 13.74 18.56
C ILE A 697 -22.18 13.54 18.99
N ALA A 698 -21.31 13.25 18.04
CA ALA A 698 -19.87 13.25 18.21
C ALA A 698 -19.25 14.22 17.21
N PHE A 699 -18.32 15.04 17.66
CA PHE A 699 -17.61 16.02 16.85
C PHE A 699 -16.11 15.86 17.08
N ALA A 700 -15.35 15.81 16.00
CA ALA A 700 -13.90 15.78 16.01
C ALA A 700 -13.35 16.99 15.26
N HIS A 701 -12.31 17.61 15.82
CA HIS A 701 -11.56 18.65 15.17
C HIS A 701 -10.07 18.46 15.45
N ASP A 702 -9.32 18.24 14.39
CA ASP A 702 -7.87 18.30 14.38
C ASP A 702 -7.51 19.75 14.07
N VAL A 703 -7.01 20.46 15.08
CA VAL A 703 -7.02 21.92 15.07
C VAL A 703 -5.85 22.47 14.30
N ASP A 704 -4.64 22.03 14.66
CA ASP A 704 -3.40 22.59 14.15
C ASP A 704 -2.31 21.51 14.08
N GLY A 705 -1.48 21.62 13.05
CA GLY A 705 -0.37 20.70 12.77
C GLY A 705 -0.77 19.32 12.24
N ILE A 706 0.20 18.65 11.61
CA ILE A 706 0.06 17.31 11.05
C ILE A 706 0.91 16.33 11.85
N THR A 707 0.28 15.31 12.45
CA THR A 707 1.01 14.26 13.17
C THR A 707 1.84 13.40 12.22
N PRO A 708 3.13 13.17 12.49
CA PRO A 708 3.94 12.26 11.68
C PRO A 708 3.33 10.85 11.56
N GLY A 709 3.33 10.31 10.34
CA GLY A 709 2.94 8.93 10.09
C GLY A 709 3.90 7.92 10.75
N PRO A 710 3.46 6.68 11.02
CA PRO A 710 2.11 6.15 10.83
C PRO A 710 1.18 6.40 12.04
N ILE A 711 1.62 7.15 13.06
CA ILE A 711 0.80 7.47 14.26
C ILE A 711 -0.49 8.19 13.86
N GLY A 712 -0.38 9.22 13.00
CA GLY A 712 -1.49 9.77 12.21
C GLY A 712 -2.69 10.35 12.97
N ASN A 713 -2.53 10.80 14.22
CA ASN A 713 -3.63 11.27 15.07
C ASN A 713 -4.35 12.51 14.52
N PHE A 714 -3.59 13.54 14.11
CA PHE A 714 -4.12 14.85 13.71
C PHE A 714 -3.70 15.20 12.28
N LEU A 715 -4.66 15.74 11.53
CA LEU A 715 -4.43 16.40 10.25
C LEU A 715 -5.04 17.80 10.33
N GLU A 716 -4.22 18.86 10.22
CA GLU A 716 -4.65 20.25 10.38
C GLU A 716 -6.01 20.54 9.71
N ASP A 717 -6.89 21.24 10.41
CA ASP A 717 -8.25 21.64 10.01
C ASP A 717 -9.23 20.50 9.68
N ARG A 718 -8.82 19.21 9.75
CA ARG A 718 -9.72 18.06 9.53
C ARG A 718 -10.80 18.01 10.61
N LYS A 719 -12.06 17.85 10.17
CA LYS A 719 -13.23 17.74 11.04
C LYS A 719 -14.09 16.56 10.64
N SER A 720 -14.78 16.01 11.63
CA SER A 720 -15.90 15.11 11.38
C SER A 720 -17.03 15.37 12.37
N VAL A 721 -18.25 15.10 11.95
CA VAL A 721 -19.42 15.07 12.82
C VAL A 721 -20.20 13.80 12.57
N THR A 722 -20.57 13.10 13.65
CA THR A 722 -21.48 11.97 13.60
C THR A 722 -22.71 12.33 14.42
N VAL A 723 -23.88 12.28 13.81
CA VAL A 723 -25.17 12.42 14.51
C VAL A 723 -25.95 11.13 14.38
N GLY A 724 -26.62 10.71 15.44
CA GLY A 724 -27.40 9.49 15.38
C GLY A 724 -28.39 9.34 16.51
N VAL A 725 -29.25 8.33 16.38
CA VAL A 725 -30.17 7.92 17.43
C VAL A 725 -30.15 6.41 17.56
N THR A 726 -30.07 5.95 18.79
CA THR A 726 -30.25 4.54 19.14
C THR A 726 -31.58 4.38 19.86
N ALA A 727 -32.37 3.39 19.47
CA ALA A 727 -33.56 2.94 20.14
C ALA A 727 -33.29 1.60 20.82
N THR A 728 -33.60 1.49 22.11
CA THR A 728 -33.43 0.26 22.89
C THR A 728 -34.77 -0.19 23.44
N TYR A 729 -35.10 -1.47 23.27
CA TYR A 729 -36.35 -2.08 23.74
C TYR A 729 -36.05 -3.31 24.60
N GLN A 730 -36.56 -3.31 25.84
CA GLN A 730 -36.38 -4.40 26.81
C GLN A 730 -34.92 -4.80 27.08
N ASN A 731 -33.95 -3.91 26.86
CA ASN A 731 -32.51 -4.15 26.98
C ASN A 731 -31.91 -5.25 26.07
N SER A 732 -32.72 -6.02 25.36
CA SER A 732 -32.25 -7.04 24.42
C SER A 732 -32.23 -6.57 22.97
N TRP A 733 -33.20 -5.74 22.55
CA TRP A 733 -33.25 -5.21 21.18
C TRP A 733 -32.68 -3.81 21.10
N GLN A 734 -31.80 -3.57 20.13
CA GLN A 734 -31.28 -2.24 19.82
C GLN A 734 -31.40 -1.97 18.33
N GLY A 735 -31.81 -0.77 17.96
CA GLY A 735 -31.78 -0.29 16.57
C GLY A 735 -31.12 1.07 16.52
N SER A 736 -30.24 1.31 15.55
CA SER A 736 -29.57 2.61 15.42
C SER A 736 -29.53 3.11 13.99
N ILE A 737 -29.58 4.43 13.84
CA ILE A 737 -29.34 5.16 12.60
C ILE A 737 -28.33 6.27 12.91
N LYS A 738 -27.24 6.32 12.16
CA LYS A 738 -26.14 7.28 12.33
C LYS A 738 -25.75 7.87 10.98
N TYR A 739 -25.48 9.16 10.93
CA TYR A 739 -24.93 9.86 9.78
C TYR A 739 -23.60 10.49 10.16
N THR A 740 -22.57 10.27 9.35
CA THR A 740 -21.22 10.81 9.55
C THR A 740 -20.84 11.66 8.34
N GLU A 741 -20.37 12.88 8.61
CA GLU A 741 -19.85 13.83 7.63
C GLU A 741 -18.38 14.16 7.92
N TYR A 742 -17.55 14.21 6.88
CA TYR A 742 -16.14 14.58 6.93
C TYR A 742 -15.90 15.90 6.17
N PHE A 743 -15.20 16.84 6.78
CA PHE A 743 -14.96 18.16 6.18
C PHE A 743 -13.66 18.81 6.70
N GLY A 744 -13.31 19.97 6.17
CA GLY A 744 -12.04 20.63 6.45
C GLY A 744 -10.85 20.01 5.70
N ASN A 745 -9.83 20.82 5.46
CA ASN A 745 -8.59 20.46 4.72
C ASN A 745 -8.78 19.52 3.52
N LYS A 746 -9.66 19.88 2.57
CA LYS A 746 -10.07 18.98 1.46
C LYS A 746 -8.93 18.52 0.54
N ALA A 747 -7.79 19.22 0.53
CA ALA A 747 -6.64 18.84 -0.28
C ALA A 747 -5.98 17.54 0.24
N TYR A 748 -5.87 17.42 1.57
CA TYR A 748 -5.15 16.34 2.24
C TYR A 748 -6.07 15.39 3.03
N ASN A 749 -7.29 15.81 3.34
CA ASN A 749 -8.31 14.98 3.98
C ASN A 749 -8.97 14.03 2.97
N LEU A 750 -8.36 12.86 2.81
CA LEU A 750 -8.84 11.79 1.91
C LEU A 750 -10.21 11.19 2.29
N MET A 751 -10.76 11.52 3.47
CA MET A 751 -12.09 11.12 3.90
C MET A 751 -13.19 12.13 3.52
N ALA A 752 -12.84 13.34 3.05
CA ALA A 752 -13.77 14.46 2.86
C ALA A 752 -14.88 14.24 1.80
N ASP A 753 -14.84 13.14 1.05
CA ASP A 753 -15.86 12.74 0.07
C ASP A 753 -16.57 11.43 0.45
N ARG A 754 -16.42 10.97 1.70
CA ARG A 754 -16.87 9.65 2.17
C ARG A 754 -18.00 9.72 3.21
N ASP A 755 -18.81 10.75 3.17
CA ASP A 755 -19.96 10.89 4.06
C ASP A 755 -20.91 9.70 3.91
N PHE A 756 -21.39 9.19 5.04
CA PHE A 756 -22.19 7.97 5.03
C PHE A 756 -23.29 7.94 6.08
N LEU A 757 -24.34 7.19 5.75
CA LEU A 757 -25.42 6.81 6.65
C LEU A 757 -25.25 5.33 7.00
N SER A 758 -25.28 4.99 8.28
CA SER A 758 -25.29 3.61 8.78
C SER A 758 -26.60 3.34 9.52
N ALA A 759 -27.18 2.17 9.31
CA ALA A 759 -28.34 1.69 10.05
C ALA A 759 -28.10 0.25 10.51
N MET A 760 -28.57 -0.11 11.71
CA MET A 760 -28.33 -1.43 12.28
C MET A 760 -29.42 -1.84 13.26
N ILE A 761 -29.65 -3.15 13.37
CA ILE A 761 -30.44 -3.79 14.42
C ILE A 761 -29.59 -4.86 15.13
N GLN A 762 -29.70 -4.92 16.46
CA GLN A 762 -29.05 -5.89 17.34
C GLN A 762 -30.09 -6.61 18.18
N TYR A 763 -29.81 -7.87 18.46
CA TYR A 763 -30.43 -8.62 19.53
C TYR A 763 -29.34 -9.27 20.39
N SER A 764 -29.33 -8.95 21.68
CA SER A 764 -28.44 -9.56 22.68
C SER A 764 -29.30 -10.37 23.65
N PHE A 765 -28.87 -11.59 23.94
CA PHE A 765 -29.54 -12.46 24.89
C PHE A 765 -28.57 -13.18 25.80
#